data_AF-A0AAD2DCE1-F1
#
_entry.id   AF-A0AAD2DCE1-F1
#
_cell.length_a   1.000
_cell.length_b   1.000
_cell.length_c   1.000
_cell.angle_alpha   90.00
_cell.angle_beta   90.00
_cell.angle_gamma   90.00
#
_symmetry.space_group_name_H-M   'P 1'
#
loop_
_entity.id
_entity.type
_entity.pdbx_description
1 polymer ?
#
loop_
_entity_poly.entity_id
_entity_poly.type
_entity_poly.pdbx_seq_one_letter_code
_entity_poly.pdbx_strand_id
1 'polypeptide(L)'
;MLPQAHSQTSQNANPFSVYQQTYGAEVDLSPYSFNLQTFLAYPYLFRGTTRSCQLQLNEYNQYLLRNRQDYDADTPPSAETLNVLDQISSYSYLSSHNENDFTGYERCRDEFSQRYYVVHRKDQPHILHFGMCIPSQCTPDDVLYIIRGIRRVRAAFGDQNVNIEGASLGALELLDDSFELRVYDSDVMNEDAKDVEFGHVVFWSFFGIMALLVISATAYSIFMQAREEADINDNLRAQGARNFSERLILGFSLGRSLEKLTNTSSRLGANTLEPLRGFKFMFAAWLSIGIYAYVAYLPLKESEKLENELSKDLLTVFGKAVIFMTDGLLWISGVYTAYGYIYEQVEVRNVISESWKERPLSEKLSIFGLDILNKVGKLWFLSLMSILIFGWAGPTIGNGPVFSEQYYYNTRKMNDYWYTYLTFTNNFLEIQNQGLIWGSFIATEVQLFICALPFIRMLINRRTMGMAILSFLMICSLSASFVWSITKDVKISVIRDAYQVMEYQQKFFLKAFPYCMGIFTGLFTWKAHHEENEGTMFQQIVEKIEENKAFRYMMHFCGVSMILLVIFALHPIDHDRDHDIDAVSAVLLTASQILMPLGLALNFIPMVLNRSEILKSIMGSRLLKPHSSLLFIMIPASGTLTFSIFYTQQDGEYFSFRIYIIHVCAHWLLLSLGSFILWCLVISPLYNMFDSFIDYFKNSFGLGGGNEDIDDQPDKLYKLSEENSDDGSHRDYDEDDPPGPYERNSFSQNVDE
;
A
#
# COMPACT_ATOMS: atom_id res chain seq x y z
N MET A 1 -7.57 55.65 0.56
CA MET A 1 -6.31 55.77 1.32
C MET A 1 -5.37 54.70 0.78
N LEU A 2 -4.39 55.12 -0.01
CA LEU A 2 -3.19 54.38 -0.47
C LEU A 2 -2.20 54.24 0.70
N PRO A 3 -1.25 53.27 0.73
CA PRO A 3 -0.03 53.25 -0.13
C PRO A 3 0.47 51.81 -0.45
N GLN A 4 1.53 51.49 -1.21
CA GLN A 4 2.45 52.16 -2.14
C GLN A 4 3.11 51.04 -2.97
N ALA A 5 3.36 51.29 -4.25
CA ALA A 5 4.14 50.44 -5.15
C ALA A 5 5.60 50.91 -5.19
N HIS A 6 6.55 49.98 -5.29
CA HIS A 6 7.89 50.27 -5.79
C HIS A 6 8.28 49.28 -6.88
N SER A 7 8.41 49.82 -8.08
CA SER A 7 9.08 49.25 -9.26
C SER A 7 10.51 49.76 -9.33
N GLN A 8 11.49 48.90 -9.58
CA GLN A 8 12.69 49.28 -10.32
C GLN A 8 13.12 48.14 -11.26
N THR A 9 13.22 48.50 -12.54
CA THR A 9 13.75 47.71 -13.65
C THR A 9 14.99 48.38 -14.21
N SER A 10 15.73 47.60 -15.00
CA SER A 10 16.85 47.95 -15.88
C SER A 10 18.19 47.99 -15.15
N GLN A 11 19.31 47.54 -15.70
CA GLN A 11 19.73 46.94 -16.96
C GLN A 11 21.26 47.00 -16.83
N ASN A 12 22.02 45.94 -17.09
CA ASN A 12 23.32 46.11 -17.74
C ASN A 12 23.80 44.80 -18.34
N ALA A 13 24.20 44.93 -19.59
CA ALA A 13 24.49 43.87 -20.53
C ALA A 13 25.93 43.37 -20.43
N ASN A 14 26.08 42.09 -20.79
CA ASN A 14 27.31 41.45 -21.28
C ASN A 14 28.00 42.28 -22.39
N PRO A 15 29.32 42.09 -22.63
CA PRO A 15 29.70 41.18 -23.72
C PRO A 15 31.07 40.44 -23.60
N PHE A 16 31.21 39.39 -24.44
CA PHE A 16 32.40 38.58 -24.82
C PHE A 16 32.87 37.51 -23.81
N SER A 17 32.75 36.20 -24.01
CA SER A 17 32.93 35.24 -25.14
C SER A 17 34.38 34.83 -25.44
N VAL A 18 34.53 33.51 -25.70
CA VAL A 18 35.66 32.76 -26.28
C VAL A 18 36.68 32.16 -25.30
N TYR A 19 36.57 30.85 -25.03
CA TYR A 19 37.51 29.85 -25.54
C TYR A 19 36.89 28.44 -25.56
N GLN A 20 37.15 27.76 -26.68
CA GLN A 20 36.62 26.47 -27.12
C GLN A 20 37.57 25.34 -26.74
N GLN A 21 36.99 24.18 -26.37
CA GLN A 21 37.45 22.80 -26.62
C GLN A 21 38.95 22.45 -26.58
N THR A 22 39.33 21.49 -25.73
CA THR A 22 40.23 20.39 -26.14
C THR A 22 40.05 19.12 -25.29
N TYR A 23 39.68 18.04 -25.99
CA TYR A 23 39.97 16.61 -25.80
C TYR A 23 40.26 16.01 -24.41
N GLY A 24 39.40 15.05 -24.03
CA GLY A 24 39.73 13.62 -23.98
C GLY A 24 40.95 13.18 -23.17
N ALA A 25 40.71 12.68 -21.97
CA ALA A 25 41.54 11.65 -21.35
C ALA A 25 40.63 10.68 -20.59
N GLU A 26 40.54 9.45 -21.10
CA GLU A 26 40.14 8.28 -20.32
C GLU A 26 41.10 8.18 -19.12
N VAL A 27 40.57 8.33 -17.91
CA VAL A 27 41.32 7.99 -16.71
C VAL A 27 41.03 6.54 -16.40
N ASP A 28 42.00 5.72 -16.75
CA ASP A 28 42.15 4.31 -16.41
C ASP A 28 42.32 4.20 -14.88
N LEU A 29 41.24 3.87 -14.16
CA LEU A 29 41.29 3.53 -12.73
C LEU A 29 41.28 2.01 -12.58
N SER A 30 42.44 1.41 -12.83
CA SER A 30 42.77 0.09 -12.29
C SER A 30 43.41 0.24 -10.89
N PRO A 31 43.26 -0.77 -10.02
CA PRO A 31 43.21 -0.56 -8.59
C PRO A 31 44.61 -0.44 -7.98
N TYR A 32 44.80 0.57 -7.14
CA TYR A 32 45.87 0.52 -6.14
C TYR A 32 45.59 -0.66 -5.20
N SER A 33 46.36 -1.72 -5.39
CA SER A 33 46.53 -2.81 -4.44
C SER A 33 47.12 -2.25 -3.14
N PHE A 34 46.23 -1.88 -2.21
CA PHE A 34 46.64 -1.69 -0.82
C PHE A 34 46.89 -3.05 -0.19
N ASN A 35 48.07 -3.15 0.42
CA ASN A 35 48.69 -4.39 0.87
C ASN A 35 47.98 -4.89 2.15
N LEU A 36 46.99 -5.78 1.97
CA LEU A 36 46.19 -6.43 3.03
C LEU A 36 46.99 -7.55 3.73
N GLN A 37 48.19 -7.26 4.23
CA GLN A 37 49.04 -8.25 4.92
C GLN A 37 49.54 -7.86 6.31
N THR A 38 49.04 -6.77 6.92
CA THR A 38 49.47 -6.38 8.28
C THR A 38 48.35 -6.37 9.33
N PHE A 39 47.11 -6.73 8.97
CA PHE A 39 45.95 -6.70 9.90
C PHE A 39 45.35 -8.08 10.24
N LEU A 40 46.11 -9.17 10.07
CA LEU A 40 45.66 -10.55 10.38
C LEU A 40 46.46 -11.22 11.51
N ALA A 41 46.96 -10.46 12.48
CA ALA A 41 47.81 -11.01 13.53
C ALA A 41 47.38 -10.67 14.96
N TYR A 42 46.09 -10.57 15.30
CA TYR A 42 45.66 -10.67 16.70
C TYR A 42 44.22 -11.20 16.85
N PRO A 43 44.02 -12.53 17.02
CA PRO A 43 42.80 -13.03 17.67
C PRO A 43 43.11 -13.98 18.85
N TYR A 44 44.19 -13.76 19.61
CA TYR A 44 44.57 -14.68 20.70
C TYR A 44 45.17 -14.03 21.95
N LEU A 45 44.74 -12.83 22.33
CA LEU A 45 45.06 -12.29 23.64
C LEU A 45 43.79 -11.83 24.35
N PHE A 46 43.58 -12.42 25.53
CA PHE A 46 42.54 -12.12 26.52
C PHE A 46 41.22 -12.89 26.43
N ARG A 47 41.34 -14.23 26.37
CA ARG A 47 40.41 -15.09 27.12
C ARG A 47 40.76 -15.00 28.61
N GLY A 48 40.02 -14.17 29.34
CA GLY A 48 39.98 -14.23 30.80
C GLY A 48 40.61 -13.05 31.53
N THR A 49 39.86 -11.95 31.68
CA THR A 49 39.76 -11.26 32.98
C THR A 49 38.39 -10.61 33.07
N THR A 50 37.54 -11.11 33.96
CA THR A 50 36.32 -10.44 34.40
C THR A 50 36.69 -9.31 35.36
N ARG A 51 37.20 -8.18 34.84
CA ARG A 51 37.25 -6.93 35.62
C ARG A 51 35.88 -6.26 35.53
N SER A 52 35.39 -5.72 36.64
CA SER A 52 34.09 -5.04 36.63
C SER A 52 34.14 -3.85 35.69
N CYS A 53 33.03 -3.60 34.98
CA CYS A 53 32.85 -2.48 34.06
C CYS A 53 33.38 -1.15 34.63
N GLN A 54 33.05 -0.93 35.91
CA GLN A 54 33.43 0.25 36.69
C GLN A 54 34.94 0.39 36.90
N LEU A 55 35.70 -0.71 36.94
CA LEU A 55 37.15 -0.69 37.13
C LEU A 55 37.87 -0.28 35.84
N GLN A 56 37.40 -0.77 34.68
CA GLN A 56 37.88 -0.32 33.37
C GLN A 56 37.51 1.14 33.09
N LEU A 57 36.30 1.54 33.47
CA LEU A 57 35.83 2.93 33.39
C LEU A 57 36.59 3.87 34.35
N ASN A 58 36.91 3.42 35.55
CA ASN A 58 37.70 4.21 36.50
C ASN A 58 39.15 4.36 36.04
N GLU A 59 39.75 3.32 35.46
CA GLU A 59 41.07 3.40 34.82
C GLU A 59 41.05 4.42 33.66
N TYR A 60 40.00 4.43 32.83
CA TYR A 60 39.80 5.43 31.77
C TYR A 60 39.60 6.86 32.30
N ASN A 61 38.76 7.06 33.32
CA ASN A 61 38.55 8.39 33.90
C ASN A 61 39.82 8.91 34.59
N GLN A 62 40.55 8.05 35.29
CA GLN A 62 41.83 8.43 35.89
C GLN A 62 42.87 8.78 34.82
N TYR A 63 42.83 8.11 33.67
CA TYR A 63 43.64 8.44 32.50
C TYR A 63 43.28 9.81 31.92
N LEU A 64 42.00 10.06 31.62
CA LEU A 64 41.51 11.36 31.14
C LEU A 64 41.83 12.50 32.12
N LEU A 65 41.65 12.27 33.43
CA LEU A 65 41.93 13.27 34.47
C LEU A 65 43.42 13.56 34.63
N ARG A 66 44.31 12.57 34.44
CA ARG A 66 45.77 12.80 34.40
C ARG A 66 46.16 13.65 33.20
N ASN A 67 45.64 13.33 32.01
CA ASN A 67 46.04 14.02 30.79
C ASN A 67 45.35 15.39 30.61
N ARG A 68 44.32 15.70 31.39
CA ARG A 68 43.69 17.04 31.42
C ARG A 68 44.57 18.11 32.08
N GLN A 69 45.47 17.72 32.99
CA GLN A 69 46.35 18.69 33.66
C GLN A 69 47.53 19.14 32.79
N ASP A 70 47.85 18.39 31.73
CA ASP A 70 48.96 18.67 30.81
C ASP A 70 48.49 19.14 29.41
N TYR A 71 47.19 19.40 29.24
CA TYR A 71 46.62 19.76 27.95
C TYR A 71 46.73 21.27 27.68
N ASP A 72 47.79 21.66 26.99
CA ASP A 72 47.87 22.96 26.30
C ASP A 72 47.16 22.83 24.94
N ALA A 73 46.24 23.73 24.62
CA ALA A 73 45.33 23.61 23.47
C ALA A 73 46.04 23.56 22.10
N ASP A 74 47.33 23.88 22.06
CA ASP A 74 48.16 23.91 20.86
C ASP A 74 49.02 22.65 20.65
N THR A 75 48.94 21.66 21.55
CA THR A 75 49.71 20.40 21.45
C THR A 75 48.85 19.21 20.99
N PRO A 76 49.27 18.47 19.94
CA PRO A 76 48.52 17.31 19.46
C PRO A 76 48.46 16.19 20.51
N PRO A 77 47.40 15.36 20.50
CA PRO A 77 47.23 14.28 21.46
C PRO A 77 48.44 13.33 21.44
N SER A 78 48.87 12.89 22.63
CA SER A 78 49.99 11.96 22.74
C SER A 78 49.64 10.61 22.08
N ALA A 79 50.65 9.90 21.56
CA ALA A 79 50.47 8.57 20.96
C ALA A 79 49.81 7.56 21.93
N GLU A 80 49.95 7.79 23.24
CA GLU A 80 49.31 7.00 24.28
C GLU A 80 47.80 7.28 24.36
N THR A 81 47.37 8.52 24.14
CA THR A 81 45.93 8.89 24.08
C THR A 81 45.27 8.33 22.84
N LEU A 82 45.99 8.35 21.71
CA LEU A 82 45.53 7.70 20.48
C LEU A 82 45.42 6.17 20.66
N ASN A 83 46.38 5.52 21.35
CA ASN A 83 46.30 4.08 21.66
C ASN A 83 45.15 3.71 22.61
N VAL A 84 44.79 4.56 23.57
CA VAL A 84 43.64 4.31 24.47
C VAL A 84 42.32 4.49 23.72
N LEU A 85 42.23 5.51 22.85
CA LEU A 85 41.07 5.68 21.97
C LEU A 85 40.95 4.52 20.96
N ASP A 86 42.07 3.99 20.46
CA ASP A 86 42.13 2.82 19.58
C ASP A 86 41.80 1.51 20.32
N GLN A 87 42.17 1.39 21.61
CA GLN A 87 41.69 0.31 22.45
C GLN A 87 40.18 0.41 22.69
N ILE A 88 39.65 1.59 22.96
CA ILE A 88 38.20 1.78 23.15
C ILE A 88 37.44 1.51 21.85
N SER A 89 37.93 1.96 20.69
CA SER A 89 37.34 1.60 19.39
C SER A 89 37.41 0.09 19.12
N SER A 90 38.42 -0.60 19.66
CA SER A 90 38.53 -2.07 19.57
C SER A 90 37.59 -2.82 20.52
N TYR A 91 37.22 -2.24 21.67
CA TYR A 91 36.33 -2.85 22.68
C TYR A 91 34.85 -2.48 22.49
N SER A 92 34.60 -1.25 22.07
CA SER A 92 33.30 -0.79 21.60
C SER A 92 33.38 -0.73 20.09
N TYR A 93 32.81 -1.74 19.42
CA TYR A 93 32.46 -1.62 18.01
C TYR A 93 31.42 -0.50 17.88
N LEU A 94 31.89 0.74 17.90
CA LEU A 94 31.15 1.90 17.46
C LEU A 94 31.21 1.83 15.96
N SER A 95 30.19 1.21 15.37
CA SER A 95 30.13 1.20 13.93
C SER A 95 30.06 2.64 13.45
N SER A 96 31.01 2.95 12.61
CA SER A 96 31.63 4.26 12.55
C SER A 96 31.31 4.98 11.25
N HIS A 97 30.65 4.25 10.36
CA HIS A 97 30.44 4.62 8.98
C HIS A 97 29.09 5.31 8.74
N ASN A 98 28.08 5.15 9.60
CA ASN A 98 26.81 5.91 9.55
C ASN A 98 26.06 5.95 10.90
N GLU A 99 25.31 7.03 11.14
CA GLU A 99 24.16 7.03 12.07
C GLU A 99 23.22 5.89 11.63
N ASN A 100 22.89 4.94 12.51
CA ASN A 100 22.19 3.66 12.24
C ASN A 100 23.03 2.46 11.76
N ASP A 101 24.35 2.44 11.91
CA ASP A 101 25.12 1.24 11.57
C ASP A 101 25.07 0.19 12.71
N PHE A 102 24.51 -0.99 12.40
CA PHE A 102 24.32 -2.13 13.32
C PHE A 102 25.40 -3.21 13.19
N THR A 103 26.41 -3.00 12.34
CA THR A 103 27.44 -4.02 12.12
C THR A 103 28.07 -4.42 13.45
N GLY A 104 27.98 -5.72 13.77
CA GLY A 104 28.47 -6.28 15.02
C GLY A 104 27.38 -6.79 15.96
N TYR A 105 26.09 -6.51 15.74
CA TYR A 105 25.01 -7.06 16.57
C TYR A 105 25.11 -8.59 16.74
N GLU A 106 25.23 -9.33 15.62
CA GLU A 106 25.38 -10.80 15.68
C GLU A 106 26.63 -11.23 16.44
N ARG A 107 27.75 -10.55 16.22
CA ARG A 107 29.01 -10.83 16.90
C ARG A 107 28.86 -10.69 18.42
N CYS A 108 28.09 -9.70 18.85
CA CYS A 108 27.88 -9.42 20.27
C CYS A 108 26.82 -10.33 20.89
N ARG A 109 25.83 -10.77 20.12
CA ARG A 109 24.88 -11.82 20.52
C ARG A 109 25.59 -13.16 20.74
N ASP A 110 26.52 -13.51 19.85
CA ASP A 110 27.18 -14.81 19.87
C ASP A 110 28.32 -14.87 20.93
N GLU A 111 28.83 -13.72 21.37
CA GLU A 111 29.78 -13.61 22.48
C GLU A 111 29.06 -13.54 23.84
N PHE A 112 28.97 -14.68 24.54
CA PHE A 112 28.31 -14.83 25.86
C PHE A 112 28.68 -13.81 26.96
N SER A 113 29.78 -13.07 26.80
CA SER A 113 30.22 -12.05 27.75
C SER A 113 29.79 -10.64 27.40
N GLN A 114 29.05 -10.43 26.31
CA GLN A 114 28.65 -9.11 25.84
C GLN A 114 27.12 -8.99 25.78
N ARG A 115 26.64 -7.74 25.86
CA ARG A 115 25.26 -7.31 25.67
C ARG A 115 25.24 -6.19 24.65
N TYR A 116 24.23 -6.23 23.79
CA TYR A 116 24.02 -5.17 22.82
C TYR A 116 23.07 -4.15 23.41
N TYR A 117 23.53 -2.91 23.48
CA TYR A 117 22.73 -1.78 23.93
C TYR A 117 22.37 -0.90 22.76
N VAL A 118 21.08 -0.60 22.66
CA VAL A 118 20.55 0.36 21.70
C VAL A 118 20.25 1.67 22.43
N VAL A 119 20.67 2.76 21.80
CA VAL A 119 20.56 4.10 22.35
C VAL A 119 19.57 4.94 21.55
N HIS A 120 18.53 5.40 22.23
CA HIS A 120 17.46 6.21 21.64
C HIS A 120 17.39 7.61 22.23
N ARG A 121 16.85 8.50 21.41
CA ARG A 121 16.39 9.82 21.82
C ARG A 121 14.93 9.75 22.28
N LYS A 122 14.64 10.30 23.47
CA LYS A 122 13.31 10.23 24.12
C LYS A 122 12.18 10.81 23.27
N ASP A 123 12.42 11.94 22.62
CA ASP A 123 11.43 12.66 21.81
C ASP A 123 11.21 12.03 20.43
N GLN A 124 12.06 11.08 20.04
CA GLN A 124 11.97 10.35 18.77
C GLN A 124 12.30 8.86 18.97
N PRO A 125 11.44 8.09 19.67
CA PRO A 125 11.70 6.69 20.00
C PRO A 125 11.80 5.76 18.77
N HIS A 126 11.42 6.26 17.58
CA HIS A 126 11.53 5.51 16.32
C HIS A 126 12.86 5.73 15.60
N ILE A 127 13.76 6.54 16.17
CA ILE A 127 15.04 6.89 15.59
C ILE A 127 16.13 6.32 16.47
N LEU A 128 17.08 5.64 15.83
CA LEU A 128 18.11 4.88 16.48
C LEU A 128 19.45 5.57 16.23
N HIS A 129 20.15 5.96 17.30
CA HIS A 129 21.32 6.80 17.12
C HIS A 129 22.59 5.97 16.91
N PHE A 130 22.74 4.88 17.67
CA PHE A 130 23.80 3.89 17.50
C PHE A 130 23.51 2.68 18.39
N GLY A 131 24.08 1.53 18.02
CA GLY A 131 24.18 0.39 18.91
C GLY A 131 25.61 0.13 19.35
N MET A 132 25.79 -0.44 20.53
CA MET A 132 27.10 -0.72 21.09
C MET A 132 27.11 -2.03 21.86
N CYS A 133 28.20 -2.77 21.68
CA CYS A 133 28.45 -4.00 22.41
C CYS A 133 29.26 -3.69 23.66
N ILE A 134 28.74 -4.13 24.80
CA ILE A 134 29.32 -3.82 26.10
C ILE A 134 29.35 -5.12 26.91
N PRO A 135 30.36 -5.37 27.75
CA PRO A 135 30.37 -6.54 28.62
C PRO A 135 29.06 -6.70 29.39
N SER A 136 28.55 -7.92 29.51
CA SER A 136 27.25 -8.24 30.13
C SER A 136 27.14 -7.87 31.62
N GLN A 137 28.28 -7.57 32.25
CA GLN A 137 28.38 -7.08 33.62
C GLN A 137 28.08 -5.58 33.76
N CYS A 138 28.06 -4.83 32.66
CA CYS A 138 27.75 -3.42 32.66
C CYS A 138 26.24 -3.22 32.78
N THR A 139 25.85 -2.17 33.50
CA THR A 139 24.46 -1.74 33.67
C THR A 139 24.12 -0.64 32.68
N PRO A 140 22.83 -0.38 32.40
CA PRO A 140 22.39 0.79 31.64
C PRO A 140 23.00 2.13 32.11
N ASP A 141 23.23 2.28 33.42
CA ASP A 141 23.87 3.47 33.99
C ASP A 141 25.35 3.59 33.62
N ASP A 142 26.06 2.47 33.48
CA ASP A 142 27.45 2.45 33.01
C ASP A 142 27.52 2.89 31.54
N VAL A 143 26.57 2.46 30.71
CA VAL A 143 26.45 2.89 29.31
C VAL A 143 26.20 4.38 29.22
N LEU A 144 25.24 4.88 30.00
CA LEU A 144 24.96 6.31 30.13
C LEU A 144 26.20 7.10 30.56
N TYR A 145 26.98 6.54 31.48
CA TYR A 145 28.23 7.14 31.92
C TYR A 145 29.25 7.22 30.78
N ILE A 146 29.45 6.14 30.01
CA ILE A 146 30.34 6.11 28.84
C ILE A 146 29.95 7.21 27.86
N ILE A 147 28.67 7.30 27.51
CA ILE A 147 28.16 8.29 26.55
C ILE A 147 28.37 9.72 27.05
N ARG A 148 28.07 9.98 28.34
CA ARG A 148 28.37 11.28 28.97
C ARG A 148 29.88 11.58 28.97
N GLY A 149 30.72 10.56 29.11
CA GLY A 149 32.18 10.66 29.03
C GLY A 149 32.63 11.10 27.65
N ILE A 150 32.17 10.42 26.59
CA ILE A 150 32.45 10.77 25.19
C ILE A 150 32.03 12.21 24.91
N ARG A 151 30.86 12.62 25.42
CA ARG A 151 30.36 13.99 25.27
C ARG A 151 31.25 15.03 25.94
N ARG A 152 31.71 14.77 27.18
CA ARG A 152 32.63 15.68 27.90
C ARG A 152 33.98 15.82 27.22
N VAL A 153 34.49 14.71 26.67
CA VAL A 153 35.72 14.68 25.87
C VAL A 153 35.55 15.63 24.68
N ARG A 154 34.50 15.45 23.85
CA ARG A 154 34.25 16.35 22.72
C ARG A 154 34.12 17.82 23.12
N ALA A 155 33.34 18.12 24.16
CA ALA A 155 33.17 19.48 24.66
C ALA A 155 34.50 20.11 25.12
N ALA A 156 35.47 19.31 25.55
CA ALA A 156 36.81 19.77 25.92
C ALA A 156 37.74 19.98 24.71
N PHE A 157 37.56 19.22 23.62
CA PHE A 157 38.38 19.28 22.41
C PHE A 157 37.91 20.33 21.38
N GLY A 158 36.70 20.87 21.54
CA GLY A 158 36.10 21.85 20.62
C GLY A 158 35.83 21.28 19.22
N ASP A 159 35.15 22.04 18.36
CA ASP A 159 34.84 21.64 16.96
C ASP A 159 36.08 21.57 16.04
N GLN A 160 37.28 21.59 16.59
CA GLN A 160 38.47 21.38 15.78
C GLN A 160 38.48 19.93 15.31
N ASN A 161 38.47 19.73 13.99
CA ASN A 161 38.45 18.47 13.24
C ASN A 161 39.41 17.40 13.79
N VAL A 162 39.08 16.77 14.91
CA VAL A 162 39.70 15.52 15.33
C VAL A 162 39.08 14.45 14.43
N ASN A 163 39.67 14.27 13.26
CA ASN A 163 39.49 13.07 12.46
C ASN A 163 40.11 11.90 13.24
N ILE A 164 39.32 11.32 14.16
CA ILE A 164 39.60 9.97 14.62
C ILE A 164 39.33 9.08 13.42
N GLU A 165 40.40 8.59 12.77
CA GLU A 165 40.29 7.69 11.63
C GLU A 165 39.36 6.54 11.99
N GLY A 166 38.24 6.46 11.27
CA GLY A 166 37.27 5.39 11.47
C GLY A 166 36.28 5.61 12.61
N ALA A 167 35.90 6.85 12.97
CA ALA A 167 34.61 7.12 13.61
C ALA A 167 34.04 8.49 13.23
N SER A 168 32.91 8.49 12.50
CA SER A 168 32.10 9.69 12.28
C SER A 168 31.53 10.17 13.62
N LEU A 169 32.21 11.11 14.28
CA LEU A 169 31.70 11.77 15.48
C LEU A 169 30.50 12.68 15.20
N GLY A 170 30.07 12.88 13.94
CA GLY A 170 28.90 13.72 13.60
C GLY A 170 27.63 13.35 14.36
N ALA A 171 27.37 12.05 14.56
CA ALA A 171 26.20 11.54 15.29
C ALA A 171 26.10 12.04 16.75
N LEU A 172 27.24 12.34 17.39
CA LEU A 172 27.30 12.82 18.76
C LEU A 172 27.03 14.32 18.90
N GLU A 173 26.96 15.06 17.79
CA GLU A 173 26.73 16.52 17.77
C GLU A 173 25.26 16.84 18.07
N LEU A 174 24.36 15.89 17.84
CA LEU A 174 22.93 15.99 18.09
C LEU A 174 22.53 15.74 19.55
N LEU A 175 23.41 15.22 20.42
CA LEU A 175 23.09 14.91 21.81
C LEU A 175 23.22 16.15 22.70
N ASP A 176 22.21 17.02 22.73
CA ASP A 176 22.09 18.17 23.66
C ASP A 176 21.80 17.72 25.12
N ASP A 177 21.75 18.63 26.10
CA ASP A 177 21.51 18.32 27.52
C ASP A 177 20.05 17.94 27.84
N SER A 178 19.14 18.06 26.87
CA SER A 178 17.72 17.67 26.99
C SER A 178 17.44 16.18 26.75
N PHE A 179 18.48 15.36 26.56
CA PHE A 179 18.33 13.99 26.08
C PHE A 179 18.15 13.01 27.25
N GLU A 180 16.95 12.44 27.37
CA GLU A 180 16.75 11.25 28.19
C GLU A 180 17.12 10.03 27.35
N LEU A 181 18.29 9.50 27.62
CA LEU A 181 18.86 8.41 26.86
C LEU A 181 18.30 7.09 27.43
N ARG A 182 17.54 6.37 26.60
CA ARG A 182 17.04 5.04 26.96
C ARG A 182 17.99 4.00 26.44
N VAL A 183 18.45 3.17 27.37
CA VAL A 183 19.34 2.05 27.11
C VAL A 183 18.51 0.80 27.31
N TYR A 184 18.23 0.10 26.21
CA TYR A 184 17.49 -1.15 26.27
C TYR A 184 18.46 -2.33 26.33
N ASP A 185 18.23 -3.21 27.30
CA ASP A 185 18.88 -4.51 27.36
C ASP A 185 18.11 -5.45 26.42
N SER A 186 18.79 -5.99 25.41
CA SER A 186 18.20 -6.94 24.47
C SER A 186 17.62 -8.18 25.16
N ASP A 187 18.16 -8.55 26.33
CA ASP A 187 17.68 -9.70 27.10
C ASP A 187 16.35 -9.41 27.80
N VAL A 188 16.13 -8.16 28.24
CA VAL A 188 14.88 -7.75 28.91
C VAL A 188 13.72 -7.70 27.90
N MET A 189 14.00 -7.30 26.66
CA MET A 189 13.03 -7.38 25.56
C MET A 189 12.55 -8.82 25.28
N ASN A 190 13.36 -9.83 25.61
CA ASN A 190 12.99 -11.24 25.46
C ASN A 190 12.09 -11.75 26.61
N GLU A 191 12.00 -11.08 27.76
CA GLU A 191 11.07 -11.51 28.82
C GLU A 191 9.62 -11.13 28.50
N ASP A 192 9.40 -9.95 27.90
CA ASP A 192 8.09 -9.53 27.37
C ASP A 192 7.65 -10.39 26.17
N ALA A 193 8.57 -11.15 25.56
CA ALA A 193 8.26 -12.11 24.51
C ALA A 193 7.39 -13.29 24.99
N LYS A 194 7.36 -13.58 26.30
CA LYS A 194 6.63 -14.74 26.85
C LYS A 194 5.12 -14.66 26.63
N ASP A 195 4.53 -13.48 26.69
CA ASP A 195 3.08 -13.31 26.42
C ASP A 195 2.74 -13.54 24.95
N VAL A 196 3.73 -13.45 24.06
CA VAL A 196 3.55 -13.71 22.63
C VAL A 196 3.42 -15.21 22.32
N GLU A 197 3.92 -16.09 23.19
CA GLU A 197 3.85 -17.55 22.98
C GLU A 197 2.41 -18.04 22.77
N PHE A 198 1.43 -17.49 23.50
CA PHE A 198 0.03 -17.88 23.32
C PHE A 198 -0.51 -17.44 21.95
N GLY A 199 -0.25 -16.20 21.53
CA GLY A 199 -0.65 -15.68 20.22
C GLY A 199 -0.07 -16.51 19.08
N HIS A 200 1.20 -16.93 19.20
CA HIS A 200 1.84 -17.81 18.22
C HIS A 200 1.19 -19.18 18.14
N VAL A 201 0.90 -19.82 19.28
CA VAL A 201 0.20 -21.11 19.29
C VAL A 201 -1.16 -20.98 18.63
N VAL A 202 -1.92 -19.93 18.92
CA VAL A 202 -3.23 -19.69 18.29
C VAL A 202 -3.09 -19.48 16.79
N PHE A 203 -2.13 -18.65 16.35
CA PHE A 203 -1.87 -18.38 14.94
C PHE A 203 -1.54 -19.65 14.15
N TRP A 204 -0.53 -20.41 14.60
CA TRP A 204 -0.12 -21.63 13.92
C TRP A 204 -1.18 -22.73 14.00
N SER A 205 -1.93 -22.82 15.11
CA SER A 205 -3.05 -23.75 15.22
C SER A 205 -4.16 -23.40 14.22
N PHE A 206 -4.50 -22.10 14.09
CA PHE A 206 -5.50 -21.64 13.13
C PHE A 206 -5.08 -21.98 11.69
N PHE A 207 -3.84 -21.66 11.30
CA PHE A 207 -3.33 -21.99 9.97
C PHE A 207 -3.25 -23.50 9.72
N GLY A 208 -2.84 -24.28 10.72
CA GLY A 208 -2.81 -25.75 10.66
C GLY A 208 -4.21 -26.35 10.45
N ILE A 209 -5.21 -25.86 11.19
CA ILE A 209 -6.62 -26.27 11.03
C ILE A 209 -7.13 -25.88 9.64
N MET A 210 -6.89 -24.64 9.19
CA MET A 210 -7.33 -24.19 7.86
C MET A 210 -6.69 -25.01 6.74
N ALA A 211 -5.39 -25.30 6.83
CA ALA A 211 -4.69 -26.16 5.87
C ALA A 211 -5.28 -27.58 5.86
N LEU A 212 -5.55 -28.17 7.02
CA LEU A 212 -6.17 -29.48 7.13
C LEU A 212 -7.57 -29.50 6.52
N LEU A 213 -8.40 -28.48 6.80
CA LEU A 213 -9.72 -28.34 6.20
C LEU A 213 -9.66 -28.22 4.67
N VAL A 214 -8.73 -27.42 4.14
CA VAL A 214 -8.54 -27.26 2.69
C VAL A 214 -8.10 -28.58 2.05
N ILE A 215 -7.16 -29.31 2.65
CA ILE A 215 -6.70 -30.61 2.16
C ILE A 215 -7.85 -31.62 2.17
N SER A 216 -8.58 -31.75 3.28
CA SER A 216 -9.72 -32.66 3.42
C SER A 216 -10.85 -32.32 2.44
N ALA A 217 -11.20 -31.05 2.29
CA ALA A 217 -12.22 -30.59 1.35
C ALA A 217 -11.82 -30.81 -0.11
N THR A 218 -10.54 -30.64 -0.43
CA THR A 218 -10.01 -30.89 -1.78
C THR A 218 -10.05 -32.39 -2.10
N ALA A 219 -9.62 -33.25 -1.17
CA ALA A 219 -9.72 -34.70 -1.32
C ALA A 219 -11.19 -35.14 -1.49
N TYR A 220 -12.10 -34.57 -0.70
CA TYR A 220 -13.54 -34.82 -0.83
C TYR A 220 -14.10 -34.36 -2.17
N SER A 221 -13.70 -33.18 -2.66
CA SER A 221 -14.08 -32.66 -3.98
C SER A 221 -13.64 -33.57 -5.11
N ILE A 222 -12.40 -34.08 -5.07
CA ILE A 222 -11.87 -35.01 -6.06
C ILE A 222 -12.62 -36.34 -6.02
N PHE A 223 -12.90 -36.87 -4.81
CA PHE A 223 -13.69 -38.08 -4.63
C PHE A 223 -15.11 -37.94 -5.20
N MET A 224 -15.77 -36.80 -4.95
CA MET A 224 -17.09 -36.52 -5.49
C MET A 224 -17.09 -36.39 -7.02
N GLN A 225 -16.08 -35.74 -7.60
CA GLN A 225 -15.93 -35.66 -9.07
C GLN A 225 -15.75 -37.06 -9.69
N ALA A 226 -14.88 -37.90 -9.10
CA ALA A 226 -14.68 -39.27 -9.58
C ALA A 226 -15.95 -40.14 -9.48
N ARG A 227 -16.80 -39.88 -8.48
CA ARG A 227 -18.10 -40.54 -8.34
C ARG A 227 -19.13 -40.02 -9.34
N GLU A 228 -19.20 -38.71 -9.56
CA GLU A 228 -20.12 -38.10 -10.54
C GLU A 228 -19.80 -38.56 -11.97
N GLU A 229 -18.52 -38.74 -12.31
CA GLU A 229 -18.10 -39.34 -13.59
C GLU A 229 -18.54 -40.81 -13.75
N ALA A 230 -18.80 -41.52 -12.65
CA ALA A 230 -19.34 -42.88 -12.70
C ALA A 230 -20.88 -42.91 -12.84
N ASP A 231 -21.59 -41.89 -12.34
CA ASP A 231 -23.06 -41.82 -12.26
C ASP A 231 -23.68 -40.88 -13.32
N ILE A 232 -23.08 -40.77 -14.53
CA ILE A 232 -23.41 -39.81 -15.61
C ILE A 232 -24.92 -39.68 -15.91
N ASN A 233 -25.72 -40.74 -15.71
CA ASN A 233 -27.15 -40.73 -16.01
C ASN A 233 -28.08 -40.18 -14.91
N ASP A 234 -27.64 -40.08 -13.65
CA ASP A 234 -28.47 -39.55 -12.54
C ASP A 234 -28.16 -38.07 -12.20
N ASN A 235 -27.17 -37.48 -12.86
CA ASN A 235 -26.53 -36.22 -12.49
C ASN A 235 -27.36 -34.94 -12.70
N LEU A 236 -28.36 -34.93 -13.60
CA LEU A 236 -29.15 -33.72 -13.86
C LEU A 236 -30.18 -33.39 -12.76
N ARG A 237 -30.50 -34.34 -11.87
CA ARG A 237 -31.44 -34.10 -10.76
C ARG A 237 -30.76 -33.90 -9.40
N ALA A 238 -29.51 -34.31 -9.24
CA ALA A 238 -28.80 -34.24 -7.95
C ALA A 238 -28.09 -32.90 -7.70
N GLN A 239 -27.88 -32.06 -8.73
CA GLN A 239 -27.18 -30.78 -8.58
C GLN A 239 -27.97 -29.74 -7.77
N GLY A 240 -29.31 -29.74 -7.81
CA GLY A 240 -30.14 -28.80 -7.05
C GLY A 240 -30.19 -29.06 -5.54
N ALA A 241 -30.13 -30.33 -5.11
CA ALA A 241 -30.43 -30.73 -3.73
C ALA A 241 -29.19 -31.01 -2.85
N ARG A 242 -28.02 -30.45 -3.18
CA ARG A 242 -26.84 -30.61 -2.32
C ARG A 242 -27.07 -29.98 -0.95
N ASN A 243 -26.93 -30.80 0.09
CA ASN A 243 -27.09 -30.38 1.48
C ASN A 243 -26.15 -29.20 1.82
N PHE A 244 -26.61 -28.28 2.68
CA PHE A 244 -25.82 -27.13 3.14
C PHE A 244 -24.42 -27.52 3.64
N SER A 245 -24.31 -28.64 4.36
CA SER A 245 -23.04 -29.19 4.85
C SER A 245 -22.06 -29.54 3.73
N GLU A 246 -22.55 -30.08 2.61
CA GLU A 246 -21.71 -30.41 1.46
C GLU A 246 -21.18 -29.14 0.79
N ARG A 247 -22.03 -28.12 0.62
CA ARG A 247 -21.62 -26.81 0.10
C ARG A 247 -20.56 -26.17 1.01
N LEU A 248 -20.74 -26.26 2.32
CA LEU A 248 -19.80 -25.75 3.32
C LEU A 248 -18.44 -26.44 3.21
N ILE A 249 -18.40 -27.78 3.18
CA ILE A 249 -17.14 -28.54 3.05
C ILE A 249 -16.46 -28.19 1.73
N LEU A 250 -17.19 -28.25 0.61
CA LEU A 250 -16.63 -27.96 -0.70
C LEU A 250 -16.18 -26.49 -0.85
N GLY A 251 -16.70 -25.58 -0.03
CA GLY A 251 -16.23 -24.19 0.03
C GLY A 251 -14.73 -24.07 0.38
N PHE A 252 -14.19 -25.04 1.13
CA PHE A 252 -12.76 -25.12 1.46
C PHE A 252 -11.91 -25.81 0.39
N SER A 253 -12.50 -26.31 -0.70
CA SER A 253 -11.75 -26.95 -1.78
C SER A 253 -10.80 -25.96 -2.45
N LEU A 254 -9.53 -26.35 -2.60
CA LEU A 254 -8.52 -25.58 -3.30
C LEU A 254 -8.90 -25.42 -4.78
N GLY A 255 -9.48 -26.47 -5.39
CA GLY A 255 -9.95 -26.43 -6.78
C GLY A 255 -10.94 -25.30 -7.02
N ARG A 256 -11.95 -25.16 -6.15
CA ARG A 256 -12.93 -24.05 -6.22
C ARG A 256 -12.31 -22.69 -5.95
N SER A 257 -11.33 -22.62 -5.05
CA SER A 257 -10.64 -21.37 -4.74
C SER A 257 -9.76 -20.89 -5.91
N LEU A 258 -9.05 -21.82 -6.56
CA LEU A 258 -8.28 -21.56 -7.77
C LEU A 258 -9.19 -21.24 -8.95
N GLU A 259 -10.32 -21.94 -9.07
CA GLU A 259 -11.33 -21.63 -10.07
C GLU A 259 -11.87 -20.21 -9.86
N LYS A 260 -12.28 -19.80 -8.65
CA LYS A 260 -12.75 -18.42 -8.39
C LYS A 260 -11.67 -17.38 -8.76
N LEU A 261 -10.41 -17.69 -8.49
CA LEU A 261 -9.28 -16.81 -8.82
C LEU A 261 -9.03 -16.73 -10.34
N THR A 262 -9.10 -17.85 -11.06
CA THR A 262 -8.73 -17.97 -12.49
C THR A 262 -9.92 -17.77 -13.43
N ASN A 263 -11.11 -18.20 -13.05
CA ASN A 263 -12.30 -18.28 -13.91
C ASN A 263 -12.75 -16.90 -14.37
N THR A 264 -12.69 -16.68 -15.68
CA THR A 264 -12.84 -15.35 -16.30
C THR A 264 -14.29 -14.92 -16.44
N SER A 265 -15.25 -15.84 -16.29
CA SER A 265 -16.68 -15.57 -16.32
C SER A 265 -17.16 -14.93 -15.02
N SER A 266 -16.89 -13.65 -14.81
CA SER A 266 -17.55 -12.92 -13.72
C SER A 266 -19.04 -12.76 -14.02
N ARG A 267 -19.92 -13.24 -13.14
CA ARG A 267 -21.39 -13.15 -13.24
C ARG A 267 -21.96 -11.73 -13.47
N LEU A 268 -21.19 -10.67 -13.20
CA LEU A 268 -21.60 -9.29 -13.46
C LEU A 268 -20.93 -8.75 -14.71
N GLY A 269 -21.69 -8.58 -15.81
CA GLY A 269 -21.29 -7.82 -17.01
C GLY A 269 -19.79 -7.90 -17.30
N ALA A 270 -19.24 -9.13 -17.34
CA ALA A 270 -17.82 -9.41 -17.12
C ALA A 270 -16.89 -8.57 -17.97
N ASN A 271 -17.34 -8.32 -19.20
CA ASN A 271 -16.62 -7.68 -20.28
C ASN A 271 -16.58 -6.15 -20.14
N THR A 272 -17.53 -5.58 -19.38
CA THR A 272 -17.70 -4.13 -19.24
C THR A 272 -16.67 -3.55 -18.26
N LEU A 273 -16.45 -4.22 -17.12
CA LEU A 273 -15.53 -3.75 -16.08
C LEU A 273 -14.12 -4.36 -16.15
N GLU A 274 -13.77 -5.04 -17.23
CA GLU A 274 -12.43 -5.65 -17.38
C GLU A 274 -11.28 -4.67 -17.18
N PRO A 275 -11.31 -3.42 -17.70
CA PRO A 275 -10.21 -2.48 -17.51
C PRO A 275 -9.89 -2.17 -16.04
N LEU A 276 -10.85 -2.32 -15.11
CA LEU A 276 -10.60 -2.13 -13.68
C LEU A 276 -9.60 -3.15 -13.11
N ARG A 277 -9.44 -4.32 -13.73
CA ARG A 277 -8.43 -5.32 -13.32
C ARG A 277 -7.03 -4.72 -13.43
N GLY A 278 -6.75 -4.02 -14.52
CA GLY A 278 -5.48 -3.33 -14.75
C GLY A 278 -5.25 -2.18 -13.79
N PHE A 279 -6.27 -1.36 -13.52
CA PHE A 279 -6.16 -0.29 -12.53
C PHE A 279 -5.84 -0.86 -11.14
N LYS A 280 -6.56 -1.92 -10.70
CA LYS A 280 -6.27 -2.61 -9.44
C LYS A 280 -4.84 -3.12 -9.37
N PHE A 281 -4.36 -3.76 -10.45
CA PHE A 281 -2.98 -4.23 -10.53
C PHE A 281 -1.97 -3.08 -10.42
N MET A 282 -2.17 -2.00 -11.18
CA MET A 282 -1.29 -0.83 -11.15
C MET A 282 -1.23 -0.19 -9.76
N PHE A 283 -2.37 -0.02 -9.10
CA PHE A 283 -2.41 0.53 -7.74
C PHE A 283 -1.84 -0.44 -6.71
N ALA A 284 -2.02 -1.76 -6.87
CA ALA A 284 -1.32 -2.75 -6.03
C ALA A 284 0.21 -2.59 -6.18
N ALA A 285 0.71 -2.55 -7.42
CA ALA A 285 2.13 -2.39 -7.71
C ALA A 285 2.67 -1.08 -7.14
N TRP A 286 1.95 0.02 -7.35
CA TRP A 286 2.32 1.32 -6.82
C TRP A 286 2.30 1.33 -5.28
N LEU A 287 1.33 0.67 -4.64
CA LEU A 287 1.30 0.52 -3.18
C LEU A 287 2.57 -0.11 -2.65
N SER A 288 2.97 -1.23 -3.25
CA SER A 288 4.11 -2.01 -2.79
C SER A 288 5.41 -1.23 -2.96
N ILE A 289 5.57 -0.54 -4.09
CA ILE A 289 6.70 0.37 -4.32
C ILE A 289 6.69 1.49 -3.27
N GLY A 290 5.51 2.07 -3.03
CA GLY A 290 5.33 3.21 -2.14
C GLY A 290 5.54 2.90 -0.67
N ILE A 291 5.02 1.78 -0.17
CA ILE A 291 5.27 1.33 1.21
C ILE A 291 6.73 0.95 1.39
N TYR A 292 7.32 0.24 0.42
CA TYR A 292 8.73 -0.09 0.48
C TYR A 292 9.60 1.18 0.52
N ALA A 293 9.36 2.13 -0.40
CA ALA A 293 9.98 3.45 -0.40
C ALA A 293 9.83 4.14 0.96
N TYR A 294 8.59 4.26 1.43
CA TYR A 294 8.25 4.95 2.66
C TYR A 294 9.00 4.39 3.87
N VAL A 295 8.99 3.06 4.05
CA VAL A 295 9.70 2.41 5.17
C VAL A 295 11.22 2.53 5.00
N ALA A 296 11.75 2.39 3.79
CA ALA A 296 13.17 2.60 3.51
C ALA A 296 13.65 4.01 3.88
N TYR A 297 12.77 5.00 3.76
CA TYR A 297 13.07 6.40 4.00
C TYR A 297 12.83 6.87 5.44
N LEU A 298 12.07 6.12 6.25
CA LEU A 298 11.81 6.49 7.65
C LEU A 298 13.10 6.75 8.45
N PRO A 299 14.16 5.91 8.37
CA PRO A 299 15.42 6.16 9.08
C PRO A 299 16.19 7.37 8.56
N LEU A 300 15.94 7.81 7.32
CA LEU A 300 16.70 8.87 6.66
C LEU A 300 16.16 10.28 6.95
N LYS A 301 15.08 10.38 7.72
CA LYS A 301 14.40 11.64 8.07
C LYS A 301 15.31 12.69 8.71
N GLU A 302 16.40 12.29 9.35
CA GLU A 302 17.35 13.22 9.99
C GLU A 302 18.43 13.74 9.03
N SER A 303 18.72 13.01 7.96
CA SER A 303 19.75 13.42 7.00
C SER A 303 19.16 14.28 5.90
N GLU A 304 19.08 15.58 6.19
CA GLU A 304 18.60 16.61 5.28
C GLU A 304 19.24 16.52 3.87
N LYS A 305 20.55 16.22 3.85
CA LYS A 305 21.35 16.09 2.63
C LYS A 305 21.00 14.83 1.84
N LEU A 306 20.83 13.70 2.52
CA LEU A 306 20.50 12.43 1.87
C LEU A 306 19.05 12.43 1.38
N GLU A 307 18.13 13.05 2.13
CA GLU A 307 16.77 13.29 1.67
C GLU A 307 16.76 14.09 0.36
N ASN A 308 17.55 15.17 0.30
CA ASN A 308 17.67 15.98 -0.91
C ASN A 308 18.19 15.17 -2.10
N GLU A 309 19.23 14.36 -1.92
CA GLU A 309 19.75 13.51 -3.01
C GLU A 309 18.72 12.46 -3.44
N LEU A 310 18.06 11.79 -2.50
CA LEU A 310 17.06 10.76 -2.80
C LEU A 310 15.80 11.34 -3.44
N SER A 311 15.41 12.56 -3.07
CA SER A 311 14.24 13.23 -3.63
C SER A 311 14.35 13.54 -5.13
N LYS A 312 15.58 13.53 -5.67
CA LYS A 312 15.86 13.68 -7.11
C LYS A 312 15.54 12.41 -7.90
N ASP A 313 15.52 11.26 -7.24
CA ASP A 313 15.24 9.99 -7.91
C ASP A 313 13.75 9.85 -8.22
N LEU A 314 13.46 9.54 -9.48
CA LEU A 314 12.10 9.34 -9.99
C LEU A 314 11.30 8.36 -9.11
N LEU A 315 11.95 7.27 -8.70
CA LEU A 315 11.33 6.20 -7.92
C LEU A 315 10.98 6.64 -6.50
N THR A 316 11.77 7.56 -5.92
CA THR A 316 11.44 8.23 -4.66
C THR A 316 10.22 9.12 -4.80
N VAL A 317 10.13 9.90 -5.88
CA VAL A 317 8.94 10.75 -6.15
C VAL A 317 7.70 9.88 -6.29
N PHE A 318 7.76 8.78 -7.05
CA PHE A 318 6.67 7.80 -7.14
C PHE A 318 6.35 7.18 -5.78
N GLY A 319 7.36 6.84 -4.98
CA GLY A 319 7.21 6.27 -3.66
C GLY A 319 6.49 7.22 -2.70
N LYS A 320 6.89 8.48 -2.66
CA LYS A 320 6.23 9.54 -1.87
C LYS A 320 4.78 9.76 -2.30
N ALA A 321 4.50 9.70 -3.60
CA ALA A 321 3.16 9.86 -4.15
C ALA A 321 2.19 8.70 -3.80
N VAL A 322 2.63 7.66 -3.09
CA VAL A 322 1.76 6.58 -2.56
C VAL A 322 0.62 7.11 -1.70
N ILE A 323 0.77 8.29 -1.09
CA ILE A 323 -0.29 8.95 -0.33
C ILE A 323 -1.55 9.23 -1.16
N PHE A 324 -1.44 9.32 -2.49
CA PHE A 324 -2.57 9.53 -3.40
C PHE A 324 -3.15 8.22 -3.95
N MET A 325 -2.48 7.09 -3.70
CA MET A 325 -2.93 5.78 -4.15
C MET A 325 -4.24 5.38 -3.47
N THR A 326 -4.44 5.76 -2.21
CA THR A 326 -5.69 5.54 -1.46
C THR A 326 -6.89 6.14 -2.19
N ASP A 327 -6.75 7.33 -2.78
CA ASP A 327 -7.80 7.99 -3.56
C ASP A 327 -8.17 7.17 -4.80
N GLY A 328 -7.16 6.61 -5.48
CA GLY A 328 -7.37 5.72 -6.63
C GLY A 328 -8.09 4.42 -6.26
N LEU A 329 -7.70 3.79 -5.14
CA LEU A 329 -8.35 2.59 -4.63
C LEU A 329 -9.81 2.86 -4.21
N LEU A 330 -10.07 3.98 -3.53
CA LEU A 330 -11.43 4.38 -3.15
C LEU A 330 -12.29 4.70 -4.36
N TRP A 331 -11.72 5.32 -5.40
CA TRP A 331 -12.41 5.50 -6.67
C TRP A 331 -12.81 4.16 -7.30
N ILE A 332 -11.89 3.18 -7.37
CA ILE A 332 -12.20 1.81 -7.86
C ILE A 332 -13.35 1.20 -7.04
N SER A 333 -13.30 1.27 -5.71
CA SER A 333 -14.34 0.74 -4.83
C SER A 333 -15.68 1.44 -5.04
N GLY A 334 -15.69 2.75 -5.30
CA GLY A 334 -16.89 3.50 -5.68
C GLY A 334 -17.49 3.03 -7.00
N VAL A 335 -16.65 2.82 -8.03
CA VAL A 335 -17.09 2.30 -9.35
C VAL A 335 -17.74 0.93 -9.21
N TYR A 336 -17.08 -0.02 -8.53
CA TYR A 336 -17.63 -1.35 -8.30
C TYR A 336 -18.92 -1.31 -7.49
N THR A 337 -19.00 -0.43 -6.49
CA THR A 337 -20.19 -0.31 -5.65
C THR A 337 -21.37 0.19 -6.45
N ALA A 338 -21.21 1.26 -7.24
CA ALA A 338 -22.30 1.79 -8.04
C ALA A 338 -22.68 0.86 -9.19
N TYR A 339 -21.72 0.43 -10.01
CA TYR A 339 -22.00 -0.44 -11.15
C TYR A 339 -22.57 -1.77 -10.68
N GLY A 340 -21.92 -2.42 -9.70
CA GLY A 340 -22.34 -3.73 -9.20
C GLY A 340 -23.71 -3.71 -8.54
N TYR A 341 -23.97 -2.70 -7.69
CA TYR A 341 -25.27 -2.56 -7.05
C TYR A 341 -26.37 -2.24 -8.06
N ILE A 342 -26.13 -1.34 -9.02
CA ILE A 342 -27.14 -1.01 -10.03
C ILE A 342 -27.41 -2.22 -10.94
N TYR A 343 -26.38 -2.91 -11.39
CA TYR A 343 -26.50 -4.14 -12.19
C TYR A 343 -27.35 -5.19 -11.48
N GLU A 344 -27.03 -5.50 -10.21
CA GLU A 344 -27.78 -6.46 -9.41
C GLU A 344 -29.22 -6.00 -9.14
N GLN A 345 -29.43 -4.70 -8.92
CA GLN A 345 -30.76 -4.17 -8.58
C GLN A 345 -31.66 -3.93 -9.79
N VAL A 346 -31.10 -3.64 -10.97
CA VAL A 346 -31.87 -3.29 -12.16
C VAL A 346 -32.00 -4.49 -13.08
N GLU A 347 -30.92 -5.19 -13.41
CA GLU A 347 -30.97 -6.25 -14.42
C GLU A 347 -31.61 -7.53 -13.89
N VAL A 348 -31.12 -8.01 -12.75
CA VAL A 348 -31.71 -9.19 -12.09
C VAL A 348 -33.16 -8.92 -11.70
N ARG A 349 -33.50 -7.69 -11.31
CA ARG A 349 -34.89 -7.38 -10.95
C ARG A 349 -35.80 -7.05 -12.11
N ASN A 350 -35.31 -6.48 -13.22
CA ASN A 350 -36.11 -6.25 -14.42
C ASN A 350 -36.61 -7.59 -14.99
N VAL A 351 -35.76 -8.62 -14.94
CA VAL A 351 -36.13 -10.00 -15.28
C VAL A 351 -37.19 -10.58 -14.31
N ILE A 352 -37.22 -10.13 -13.05
CA ILE A 352 -38.15 -10.63 -12.01
C ILE A 352 -39.30 -9.61 -11.73
N SER A 353 -39.51 -8.60 -12.60
CA SER A 353 -40.00 -7.25 -12.22
C SER A 353 -41.47 -7.04 -11.87
N GLU A 354 -42.36 -8.00 -12.12
CA GLU A 354 -43.74 -7.83 -11.60
C GLU A 354 -43.80 -8.19 -10.11
N SER A 355 -43.22 -9.33 -9.71
CA SER A 355 -43.27 -9.80 -8.32
C SER A 355 -42.50 -8.90 -7.33
N TRP A 356 -41.41 -8.25 -7.77
CA TRP A 356 -40.59 -7.41 -6.88
C TRP A 356 -41.26 -6.13 -6.44
N LYS A 357 -42.12 -5.55 -7.28
CA LYS A 357 -42.87 -4.34 -6.90
C LYS A 357 -43.81 -4.65 -5.73
N GLU A 358 -44.38 -5.84 -5.71
CA GLU A 358 -45.35 -6.30 -4.71
C GLU A 358 -44.72 -6.77 -3.38
N ARG A 359 -43.42 -7.14 -3.36
CA ARG A 359 -42.75 -7.59 -2.13
C ARG A 359 -42.79 -6.51 -1.02
N PRO A 360 -43.07 -6.89 0.24
CA PRO A 360 -43.11 -5.96 1.36
C PRO A 360 -41.75 -5.32 1.64
N LEU A 361 -41.77 -4.13 2.26
CA LEU A 361 -40.55 -3.36 2.55
C LEU A 361 -39.57 -4.12 3.45
N SER A 362 -40.07 -4.94 4.40
CA SER A 362 -39.25 -5.77 5.29
C SER A 362 -38.39 -6.77 4.53
N GLU A 363 -38.93 -7.38 3.48
CA GLU A 363 -38.22 -8.34 2.64
C GLU A 363 -37.12 -7.67 1.82
N LYS A 364 -37.45 -6.51 1.24
CA LYS A 364 -36.49 -5.66 0.51
C LYS A 364 -35.34 -5.21 1.41
N LEU A 365 -35.63 -4.88 2.67
CA LEU A 365 -34.62 -4.51 3.67
C LEU A 365 -33.78 -5.71 4.11
N SER A 366 -34.36 -6.91 4.19
CA SER A 366 -33.63 -8.14 4.54
C SER A 366 -32.60 -8.50 3.46
N ILE A 367 -33.00 -8.50 2.19
CA ILE A 367 -32.09 -8.78 1.06
C ILE A 367 -30.95 -7.76 1.04
N PHE A 368 -31.30 -6.48 1.17
CA PHE A 368 -30.32 -5.41 1.26
C PHE A 368 -29.35 -5.57 2.46
N GLY A 369 -29.87 -5.96 3.62
CA GLY A 369 -29.06 -6.25 4.80
C GLY A 369 -28.12 -7.44 4.60
N LEU A 370 -28.55 -8.47 3.89
CA LEU A 370 -27.72 -9.63 3.54
C LEU A 370 -26.61 -9.28 2.56
N ASP A 371 -26.85 -8.37 1.61
CA ASP A 371 -25.82 -7.93 0.67
C ASP A 371 -24.76 -7.05 1.38
N ILE A 372 -25.18 -6.20 2.33
CA ILE A 372 -24.27 -5.50 3.24
C ILE A 372 -23.45 -6.49 4.04
N LEU A 373 -24.13 -7.45 4.68
CA LEU A 373 -23.48 -8.47 5.51
C LEU A 373 -22.47 -9.27 4.69
N ASN A 374 -22.81 -9.63 3.44
CA ASN A 374 -21.91 -10.34 2.52
C ASN A 374 -20.61 -9.54 2.28
N LYS A 375 -20.73 -8.25 1.89
CA LYS A 375 -19.55 -7.43 1.60
C LYS A 375 -18.73 -7.11 2.85
N VAL A 376 -19.39 -6.69 3.93
CA VAL A 376 -18.74 -6.33 5.20
C VAL A 376 -18.08 -7.56 5.82
N GLY A 377 -18.73 -8.73 5.79
CA GLY A 377 -18.15 -9.98 6.29
C GLY A 377 -16.88 -10.38 5.54
N LYS A 378 -16.83 -10.17 4.22
CA LYS A 378 -15.61 -10.41 3.42
C LYS A 378 -14.44 -9.50 3.85
N LEU A 379 -14.71 -8.22 4.11
CA LEU A 379 -13.69 -7.28 4.62
C LEU A 379 -13.36 -7.52 6.11
N TRP A 380 -14.27 -8.11 6.86
CA TRP A 380 -14.07 -8.49 8.26
C TRP A 380 -13.05 -9.62 8.38
N PHE A 381 -13.15 -10.67 7.54
CA PHE A 381 -12.14 -11.74 7.50
C PHE A 381 -10.75 -11.21 7.14
N LEU A 382 -10.67 -10.25 6.23
CA LEU A 382 -9.41 -9.60 5.86
C LEU A 382 -8.81 -8.82 7.05
N SER A 383 -9.64 -8.11 7.80
CA SER A 383 -9.21 -7.36 8.99
C SER A 383 -8.74 -8.32 10.08
N LEU A 384 -9.47 -9.42 10.31
CA LEU A 384 -9.06 -10.49 11.22
C LEU A 384 -7.69 -11.06 10.83
N MET A 385 -7.47 -11.36 9.55
CA MET A 385 -6.17 -11.84 9.07
C MET A 385 -5.04 -10.84 9.32
N SER A 386 -5.33 -9.55 9.14
CA SER A 386 -4.36 -8.50 9.41
C SER A 386 -3.96 -8.48 10.90
N ILE A 387 -4.93 -8.66 11.80
CA ILE A 387 -4.68 -8.79 13.25
C ILE A 387 -3.88 -10.06 13.55
N LEU A 388 -4.21 -11.21 12.95
CA LEU A 388 -3.51 -12.47 13.20
C LEU A 388 -2.04 -12.39 12.75
N ILE A 389 -1.81 -11.89 11.54
CA ILE A 389 -0.47 -11.78 10.96
C ILE A 389 0.35 -10.74 11.75
N PHE A 390 -0.20 -9.55 11.98
CA PHE A 390 0.57 -8.47 12.57
C PHE A 390 0.59 -8.54 14.11
N GLY A 391 -0.55 -8.74 14.75
CA GLY A 391 -0.61 -8.83 16.20
C GLY A 391 0.11 -10.05 16.75
N TRP A 392 -0.06 -11.22 16.13
CA TRP A 392 0.35 -12.48 16.74
C TRP A 392 1.50 -13.20 16.03
N ALA A 393 1.57 -13.20 14.70
CA ALA A 393 2.67 -13.88 14.02
C ALA A 393 3.96 -13.04 13.99
N GLY A 394 3.82 -11.74 13.76
CA GLY A 394 5.01 -10.98 13.40
C GLY A 394 6.10 -10.84 14.45
N PRO A 395 5.89 -10.94 15.78
CA PRO A 395 7.03 -10.94 16.70
C PRO A 395 7.99 -12.14 16.50
N THR A 396 7.56 -13.22 15.84
CA THR A 396 8.43 -14.35 15.44
C THR A 396 9.07 -14.23 14.07
N ILE A 397 8.65 -13.28 13.24
CA ILE A 397 9.12 -13.19 11.86
C ILE A 397 10.52 -12.57 11.81
N GLY A 398 10.97 -11.90 12.88
CA GLY A 398 12.24 -11.19 12.85
C GLY A 398 13.11 -11.24 14.08
N ASN A 399 14.41 -11.14 13.85
CA ASN A 399 15.48 -11.22 14.84
C ASN A 399 16.49 -10.06 14.71
N GLY A 400 16.11 -8.96 14.06
CA GLY A 400 17.00 -7.80 13.92
C GLY A 400 17.08 -6.97 15.21
N PRO A 401 18.14 -6.16 15.37
CA PRO A 401 18.40 -5.41 16.61
C PRO A 401 17.31 -4.40 16.97
N VAL A 402 16.59 -3.91 15.96
CA VAL A 402 15.50 -2.92 16.10
C VAL A 402 14.13 -3.60 16.04
N PHE A 403 14.10 -4.88 15.66
CA PHE A 403 12.88 -5.62 15.40
C PHE A 403 12.01 -5.68 16.64
N SER A 404 12.57 -6.13 17.76
CA SER A 404 11.85 -6.27 19.01
C SER A 404 11.19 -4.96 19.40
N GLU A 405 11.93 -3.85 19.49
CA GLU A 405 11.37 -2.59 19.96
C GLU A 405 10.21 -2.07 19.08
N GLN A 406 10.44 -1.95 17.76
CA GLN A 406 9.42 -1.40 16.86
C GLN A 406 8.23 -2.34 16.73
N TYR A 407 8.47 -3.65 16.72
CA TYR A 407 7.41 -4.63 16.61
C TYR A 407 6.62 -4.72 17.92
N TYR A 408 7.26 -4.83 19.09
CA TYR A 408 6.59 -4.84 20.39
C TYR A 408 5.79 -3.58 20.65
N TYR A 409 6.30 -2.41 20.25
CA TYR A 409 5.54 -1.17 20.33
C TYR A 409 4.21 -1.28 19.57
N ASN A 410 4.25 -1.71 18.31
CA ASN A 410 3.06 -1.83 17.48
C ASN A 410 2.15 -3.00 17.91
N THR A 411 2.72 -4.13 18.34
CA THR A 411 1.97 -5.28 18.87
C THR A 411 1.26 -4.95 20.16
N ARG A 412 1.87 -4.18 21.06
CA ARG A 412 1.21 -3.72 22.29
C ARG A 412 0.00 -2.86 21.97
N LYS A 413 0.14 -1.90 21.05
CA LYS A 413 -0.99 -1.11 20.55
C LYS A 413 -2.05 -1.97 19.87
N MET A 414 -1.64 -3.01 19.14
CA MET A 414 -2.58 -3.97 18.56
C MET A 414 -3.33 -4.73 19.65
N ASN A 415 -2.67 -5.19 20.72
CA ASN A 415 -3.33 -5.87 21.83
C ASN A 415 -4.31 -4.95 22.58
N ASP A 416 -3.99 -3.67 22.69
CA ASP A 416 -4.87 -2.68 23.33
C ASP A 416 -6.08 -2.31 22.46
N TYR A 417 -5.93 -2.32 21.12
CA TYR A 417 -6.92 -1.74 20.19
C TYR A 417 -7.37 -2.68 19.04
N TRP A 418 -7.11 -3.98 19.08
CA TRP A 418 -7.45 -4.93 17.99
C TRP A 418 -8.95 -4.89 17.62
N TYR A 419 -9.83 -4.68 18.60
CA TYR A 419 -11.28 -4.62 18.38
C TYR A 419 -11.69 -3.45 17.47
N THR A 420 -10.87 -2.40 17.36
CA THR A 420 -11.14 -1.27 16.47
C THR A 420 -11.01 -1.65 15.00
N TYR A 421 -10.17 -2.64 14.67
CA TYR A 421 -10.07 -3.19 13.31
C TYR A 421 -11.28 -4.06 12.94
N LEU A 422 -11.81 -4.84 13.90
CA LEU A 422 -13.01 -5.65 13.66
C LEU A 422 -14.29 -4.83 13.55
N THR A 423 -14.35 -3.69 14.25
CA THR A 423 -15.47 -2.75 14.20
C THR A 423 -15.30 -1.69 13.11
N PHE A 424 -14.17 -1.69 12.38
CA PHE A 424 -13.84 -0.69 11.38
C PHE A 424 -13.86 0.74 11.93
N THR A 425 -13.36 0.94 13.15
CA THR A 425 -13.28 2.25 13.84
C THR A 425 -11.83 2.69 14.09
N ASN A 426 -10.84 1.91 13.66
CA ASN A 426 -9.43 2.20 13.88
C ASN A 426 -8.97 3.52 13.23
N ASN A 427 -9.67 4.03 12.22
CA ASN A 427 -9.38 5.33 11.62
C ASN A 427 -9.77 6.55 12.48
N PHE A 428 -10.55 6.34 13.55
CA PHE A 428 -10.82 7.37 14.56
C PHE A 428 -9.72 7.46 15.62
N LEU A 429 -8.90 6.42 15.77
CA LEU A 429 -7.76 6.45 16.68
C LEU A 429 -6.71 7.43 16.18
N GLU A 430 -6.01 8.06 17.12
CA GLU A 430 -4.75 8.74 16.85
C GLU A 430 -3.71 7.72 16.35
N ILE A 431 -2.83 8.10 15.43
CA ILE A 431 -1.87 7.18 14.82
C ILE A 431 -0.99 6.48 15.86
N GLN A 432 -0.60 7.20 16.92
CA GLN A 432 0.21 6.66 18.01
C GLN A 432 -0.48 5.52 18.77
N ASN A 433 -1.80 5.36 18.60
CA ASN A 433 -2.58 4.29 19.21
C ASN A 433 -2.97 3.19 18.23
N GLN A 434 -2.58 3.30 16.96
CA GLN A 434 -2.86 2.28 15.95
C GLN A 434 -1.73 1.27 15.89
N GLY A 435 -2.04 -0.02 16.08
CA GLY A 435 -1.06 -1.09 15.88
C GLY A 435 -0.75 -1.34 14.39
N LEU A 436 -1.68 -1.04 13.49
CA LEU A 436 -1.58 -1.24 12.04
C LEU A 436 -2.08 0.00 11.31
N ILE A 437 -1.15 0.91 10.97
CA ILE A 437 -1.48 2.23 10.45
C ILE A 437 -2.17 2.15 9.07
N TRP A 438 -1.75 1.20 8.22
CA TRP A 438 -2.34 0.97 6.89
C TRP A 438 -3.68 0.24 6.93
N GLY A 439 -4.07 -0.38 8.06
CA GLY A 439 -5.38 -1.03 8.20
C GLY A 439 -6.57 -0.06 8.21
N SER A 440 -6.31 1.23 8.38
CA SER A 440 -7.29 2.33 8.32
C SER A 440 -7.98 2.48 6.96
N PHE A 441 -7.34 2.03 5.88
CA PHE A 441 -7.94 2.02 4.55
C PHE A 441 -9.20 1.13 4.50
N ILE A 442 -9.12 -0.07 5.09
CA ILE A 442 -10.25 -1.02 5.10
C ILE A 442 -11.44 -0.42 5.86
N ALA A 443 -11.18 0.23 7.00
CA ALA A 443 -12.23 0.90 7.76
C ALA A 443 -12.88 2.03 6.96
N THR A 444 -12.07 2.85 6.29
CA THR A 444 -12.55 3.92 5.42
C THR A 444 -13.43 3.39 4.30
N GLU A 445 -13.02 2.29 3.65
CA GLU A 445 -13.82 1.66 2.60
C GLU A 445 -15.17 1.13 3.11
N VAL A 446 -15.19 0.44 4.25
CA VAL A 446 -16.43 -0.08 4.85
C VAL A 446 -17.38 1.06 5.21
N GLN A 447 -16.87 2.10 5.87
CA GLN A 447 -17.66 3.27 6.27
C GLN A 447 -18.24 3.98 5.04
N LEU A 448 -17.42 4.26 4.02
CA LEU A 448 -17.89 4.89 2.78
C LEU A 448 -18.88 4.01 2.01
N PHE A 449 -18.68 2.69 1.99
CA PHE A 449 -19.63 1.76 1.40
C PHE A 449 -20.98 1.82 2.10
N ILE A 450 -21.03 1.71 3.43
CA ILE A 450 -22.27 1.77 4.21
C ILE A 450 -22.97 3.12 3.99
N CYS A 451 -22.21 4.22 4.05
CA CYS A 451 -22.74 5.56 3.79
C CYS A 451 -23.26 5.72 2.36
N ALA A 452 -22.66 5.08 1.36
CA ALA A 452 -23.02 5.23 -0.04
C ALA A 452 -24.36 4.56 -0.41
N LEU A 453 -24.74 3.48 0.25
CA LEU A 453 -25.89 2.68 -0.15
C LEU A 453 -27.24 3.45 -0.14
N PRO A 454 -27.58 4.24 0.90
CA PRO A 454 -28.77 5.09 0.86
C PRO A 454 -28.76 6.05 -0.34
N PHE A 455 -27.58 6.60 -0.69
CA PHE A 455 -27.44 7.53 -1.80
C PHE A 455 -27.58 6.84 -3.16
N ILE A 456 -27.03 5.64 -3.33
CA ILE A 456 -27.21 4.85 -4.55
C ILE A 456 -28.68 4.46 -4.72
N ARG A 457 -29.34 4.02 -3.65
CA ARG A 457 -30.80 3.75 -3.67
C ARG A 457 -31.60 4.99 -4.07
N MET A 458 -31.21 6.15 -3.56
CA MET A 458 -31.83 7.43 -3.91
C MET A 458 -31.49 7.88 -5.33
N LEU A 459 -30.29 7.59 -5.84
CA LEU A 459 -29.91 7.82 -7.24
C LEU A 459 -30.77 7.01 -8.20
N ILE A 460 -31.10 5.77 -7.84
CA ILE A 460 -31.99 4.90 -8.61
C ILE A 460 -33.43 5.44 -8.56
N ASN A 461 -33.96 5.72 -7.37
CA ASN A 461 -35.37 6.10 -7.19
C ASN A 461 -35.69 7.55 -7.55
N ARG A 462 -34.76 8.47 -7.29
CA ARG A 462 -34.90 9.93 -7.42
C ARG A 462 -33.58 10.54 -7.90
N ARG A 463 -33.25 10.26 -9.16
CA ARG A 463 -31.98 10.65 -9.81
C ARG A 463 -31.49 12.05 -9.46
N THR A 464 -32.32 13.08 -9.62
CA THR A 464 -31.93 14.48 -9.36
C THR A 464 -31.53 14.71 -7.90
N MET A 465 -32.29 14.14 -6.95
CA MET A 465 -32.00 14.24 -5.52
C MET A 465 -30.73 13.46 -5.16
N GLY A 466 -30.58 12.25 -5.70
CA GLY A 466 -29.37 11.45 -5.57
C GLY A 466 -28.12 12.19 -6.02
N MET A 467 -28.18 12.79 -7.21
CA MET A 467 -27.08 13.56 -7.81
C MET A 467 -26.77 14.83 -7.01
N ALA A 468 -27.79 15.55 -6.54
CA ALA A 468 -27.61 16.74 -5.71
C ALA A 468 -26.91 16.41 -4.40
N ILE A 469 -27.33 15.32 -3.72
CA ILE A 469 -26.72 14.91 -2.45
C ILE A 469 -25.30 14.37 -2.66
N LEU A 470 -25.04 13.59 -3.71
CA LEU A 470 -23.70 13.14 -4.03
C LEU A 470 -22.76 14.33 -4.30
N SER A 471 -23.24 15.34 -5.03
CA SER A 471 -22.50 16.58 -5.30
C SER A 471 -22.23 17.37 -4.03
N PHE A 472 -23.23 17.47 -3.14
CA PHE A 472 -23.08 18.11 -1.84
C PHE A 472 -22.01 17.41 -0.98
N LEU A 473 -22.03 16.08 -0.90
CA LEU A 473 -21.03 15.30 -0.17
C LEU A 473 -19.61 15.50 -0.72
N MET A 474 -19.45 15.55 -2.04
CA MET A 474 -18.18 15.85 -2.68
C MET A 474 -17.66 17.24 -2.27
N ILE A 475 -18.51 18.27 -2.31
CA ILE A 475 -18.14 19.64 -1.90
C ILE A 475 -17.79 19.68 -0.41
N CYS A 476 -18.56 19.02 0.45
CA CYS A 476 -18.27 18.93 1.88
C CYS A 476 -16.94 18.23 2.16
N SER A 477 -16.64 17.14 1.45
CA SER A 477 -15.38 16.39 1.60
C SER A 477 -14.17 17.23 1.21
N LEU A 478 -14.23 17.94 0.07
CA LEU A 478 -13.17 18.85 -0.36
C LEU A 478 -12.99 20.03 0.61
N SER A 479 -14.10 20.60 1.09
CA SER A 479 -14.05 21.69 2.07
C SER A 479 -13.44 21.23 3.39
N ALA A 480 -13.83 20.05 3.88
CA ALA A 480 -13.28 19.46 5.09
C ALA A 480 -11.79 19.14 4.92
N SER A 481 -11.39 18.63 3.74
CA SER A 481 -9.99 18.39 3.37
C SER A 481 -9.15 19.66 3.46
N PHE A 482 -9.59 20.72 2.79
CA PHE A 482 -8.90 22.01 2.80
C PHE A 482 -8.79 22.61 4.20
N VAL A 483 -9.91 22.65 4.95
CA VAL A 483 -9.94 23.18 6.32
C VAL A 483 -9.08 22.34 7.26
N TRP A 484 -9.12 21.01 7.14
CA TRP A 484 -8.29 20.12 7.95
C TRP A 484 -6.81 20.35 7.69
N SER A 485 -6.41 20.41 6.41
CA SER A 485 -5.01 20.64 6.04
C SER A 485 -4.48 21.97 6.62
N ILE A 486 -5.26 23.05 6.59
CA ILE A 486 -4.86 24.33 7.19
C ILE A 486 -4.83 24.27 8.72
N THR A 487 -5.89 23.73 9.35
CA THR A 487 -6.02 23.75 10.81
C THR A 487 -5.04 22.81 11.53
N LYS A 488 -4.57 21.77 10.84
CA LYS A 488 -3.59 20.81 11.35
C LYS A 488 -2.18 21.02 10.82
N ASP A 489 -1.97 22.09 10.04
CA ASP A 489 -0.69 22.41 9.41
C ASP A 489 -0.10 21.19 8.67
N VAL A 490 -0.94 20.49 7.87
CA VAL A 490 -0.53 19.26 7.20
C VAL A 490 0.37 19.63 6.03
N LYS A 491 1.67 19.46 6.23
CA LYS A 491 2.67 19.64 5.19
C LYS A 491 2.79 18.40 4.33
N ILE A 492 2.96 18.61 3.03
CA ILE A 492 3.04 17.53 2.05
C ILE A 492 4.37 16.76 2.11
N SER A 493 5.34 17.21 2.92
CA SER A 493 6.59 16.47 3.13
C SER A 493 6.32 15.08 3.70
N VAL A 494 6.34 14.08 2.83
CA VAL A 494 5.97 12.69 3.15
C VAL A 494 6.92 12.10 4.18
N ILE A 495 8.16 12.58 4.24
CA ILE A 495 9.19 12.06 5.15
C ILE A 495 9.14 12.80 6.49
N ARG A 496 9.05 14.15 6.47
CA ARG A 496 9.11 14.95 7.70
C ARG A 496 7.80 14.91 8.48
N ASP A 497 6.69 15.06 7.78
CA ASP A 497 5.34 15.18 8.37
C ASP A 497 4.48 13.95 8.08
N ALA A 498 5.14 12.82 7.84
CA ALA A 498 4.58 11.52 7.58
C ALA A 498 3.38 11.18 8.47
N TYR A 499 3.48 11.43 9.78
CA TYR A 499 2.39 11.20 10.73
C TYR A 499 1.16 12.07 10.43
N GLN A 500 1.33 13.36 10.18
CA GLN A 500 0.19 14.25 9.90
C GLN A 500 -0.48 13.91 8.57
N VAL A 501 0.34 13.61 7.54
CA VAL A 501 -0.16 13.16 6.24
C VAL A 501 -0.91 11.85 6.39
N MET A 502 -0.36 10.88 7.12
CA MET A 502 -1.07 9.64 7.42
C MET A 502 -2.37 9.92 8.17
N GLU A 503 -2.39 10.86 9.13
CA GLU A 503 -3.60 11.12 9.93
C GLU A 503 -4.70 11.66 9.04
N TYR A 504 -4.33 12.59 8.15
CA TYR A 504 -5.18 13.12 7.11
C TYR A 504 -5.70 12.01 6.17
N GLN A 505 -4.85 11.06 5.77
CA GLN A 505 -5.23 9.97 4.87
C GLN A 505 -6.23 8.98 5.48
N GLN A 506 -6.29 8.89 6.82
CA GLN A 506 -7.13 7.92 7.52
C GLN A 506 -8.58 8.36 7.69
N LYS A 507 -8.85 9.67 7.72
CA LYS A 507 -10.19 10.18 8.03
C LYS A 507 -11.12 9.98 6.83
N PHE A 508 -12.09 9.08 6.96
CA PHE A 508 -12.97 8.70 5.86
C PHE A 508 -13.76 9.87 5.24
N PHE A 509 -14.16 10.86 6.05
CA PHE A 509 -14.89 12.03 5.58
C PHE A 509 -14.04 12.96 4.70
N LEU A 510 -12.72 12.97 4.89
CA LEU A 510 -11.77 13.66 4.01
C LEU A 510 -11.60 12.93 2.68
N LYS A 511 -11.98 11.65 2.62
CA LYS A 511 -11.81 10.74 1.48
C LYS A 511 -13.12 10.37 0.77
N ALA A 512 -14.21 11.04 1.12
CA ALA A 512 -15.50 10.78 0.48
C ALA A 512 -15.52 11.24 -0.98
N PHE A 513 -14.79 12.29 -1.36
CA PHE A 513 -14.74 12.77 -2.75
C PHE A 513 -14.32 11.68 -3.76
N PRO A 514 -13.13 11.04 -3.67
CA PRO A 514 -12.70 10.05 -4.66
C PRO A 514 -13.67 8.87 -4.76
N TYR A 515 -14.24 8.43 -3.63
CA TYR A 515 -15.24 7.38 -3.60
C TYR A 515 -16.54 7.78 -4.32
N CYS A 516 -17.05 8.99 -4.05
CA CYS A 516 -18.24 9.53 -4.71
C CYS A 516 -18.02 9.74 -6.22
N MET A 517 -16.82 10.17 -6.62
CA MET A 517 -16.45 10.26 -8.03
C MET A 517 -16.39 8.87 -8.69
N GLY A 518 -15.98 7.84 -7.94
CA GLY A 518 -16.10 6.45 -8.35
C GLY A 518 -17.55 6.02 -8.57
N ILE A 519 -18.46 6.37 -7.65
CA ILE A 519 -19.91 6.12 -7.80
C ILE A 519 -20.45 6.78 -9.07
N PHE A 520 -20.09 8.04 -9.30
CA PHE A 520 -20.49 8.78 -10.50
C PHE A 520 -20.00 8.10 -11.77
N THR A 521 -18.73 7.66 -11.78
CA THR A 521 -18.12 6.95 -12.89
C THR A 521 -18.82 5.60 -13.13
N GLY A 522 -19.10 4.82 -12.09
CA GLY A 522 -19.84 3.56 -12.21
C GLY A 522 -21.27 3.74 -12.73
N LEU A 523 -21.97 4.79 -12.28
CA LEU A 523 -23.29 5.17 -12.80
C LEU A 523 -23.22 5.61 -14.26
N PHE A 524 -22.20 6.40 -14.62
CA PHE A 524 -21.95 6.81 -15.99
C PHE A 524 -21.77 5.59 -16.88
N THR A 525 -20.87 4.69 -16.49
CA THR A 525 -20.59 3.44 -17.21
C THR A 525 -21.83 2.57 -17.37
N TRP A 526 -22.62 2.40 -16.31
CA TRP A 526 -23.85 1.60 -16.39
C TRP A 526 -24.84 2.18 -17.40
N LYS A 527 -25.07 3.50 -17.37
CA LYS A 527 -25.99 4.16 -18.31
C LYS A 527 -25.55 4.08 -19.75
N ALA A 528 -24.26 4.23 -20.01
CA ALA A 528 -23.75 4.19 -21.37
C ALA A 528 -23.95 2.83 -22.04
N HIS A 529 -24.09 1.75 -21.24
CA HIS A 529 -24.32 0.40 -21.74
C HIS A 529 -25.80 -0.01 -21.81
N HIS A 530 -26.70 0.63 -21.04
CA HIS A 530 -28.07 0.11 -20.86
C HIS A 530 -29.20 1.11 -21.14
N GLU A 531 -28.96 2.43 -21.16
CA GLU A 531 -30.02 3.40 -21.42
C GLU A 531 -29.92 3.94 -22.87
N GLU A 532 -30.84 3.51 -23.74
CA GLU A 532 -31.16 4.18 -25.02
C GLU A 532 -32.02 5.44 -24.75
N ASN A 533 -31.48 6.39 -24.01
CA ASN A 533 -32.21 7.62 -23.69
C ASN A 533 -31.83 8.74 -24.64
N GLU A 534 -32.56 8.83 -25.76
CA GLU A 534 -32.46 9.89 -26.77
C GLU A 534 -32.49 11.30 -26.13
N GLY A 535 -31.45 12.11 -26.41
CA GLY A 535 -31.47 13.57 -26.20
C GLY A 535 -30.89 14.09 -24.89
N THR A 536 -30.27 13.25 -24.06
CA THR A 536 -29.57 13.74 -22.84
C THR A 536 -28.15 14.23 -23.15
N MET A 537 -27.65 15.24 -22.41
CA MET A 537 -26.23 15.67 -22.47
C MET A 537 -25.26 14.49 -22.29
N PHE A 538 -25.68 13.48 -21.53
CA PHE A 538 -24.92 12.26 -21.32
C PHE A 538 -24.69 11.49 -22.63
N GLN A 539 -25.75 11.28 -23.41
CA GLN A 539 -25.66 10.60 -24.70
C GLN A 539 -24.77 11.36 -25.68
N GLN A 540 -24.88 12.69 -25.72
CA GLN A 540 -23.99 13.52 -26.56
C GLN A 540 -22.51 13.32 -26.21
N ILE A 541 -22.18 13.11 -24.93
CA ILE A 541 -20.82 12.79 -24.49
C ILE A 541 -20.43 11.39 -24.95
N VAL A 542 -21.30 10.39 -24.77
CA VAL A 542 -21.06 9.02 -25.22
C VAL A 542 -20.86 8.97 -26.73
N GLU A 543 -21.79 9.50 -27.53
CA GLU A 543 -21.70 9.61 -28.99
C GLU A 543 -20.40 10.29 -29.42
N LYS A 544 -20.03 11.40 -28.78
CA LYS A 544 -18.76 12.08 -29.08
C LYS A 544 -17.54 11.23 -28.75
N ILE A 545 -17.57 10.46 -27.67
CA ILE A 545 -16.51 9.50 -27.33
C ILE A 545 -16.46 8.39 -28.38
N GLU A 546 -17.59 7.92 -28.88
CA GLU A 546 -17.68 6.83 -29.85
C GLU A 546 -17.25 7.24 -31.25
N GLU A 547 -17.72 8.39 -31.73
CA GLU A 547 -17.49 8.90 -33.08
C GLU A 547 -16.09 9.52 -33.23
N ASN A 548 -15.62 10.26 -32.21
CA ASN A 548 -14.42 11.10 -32.35
C ASN A 548 -13.17 10.47 -31.69
N LYS A 549 -12.30 9.86 -32.52
CA LYS A 549 -11.00 9.30 -32.08
C LYS A 549 -10.11 10.34 -31.38
N ALA A 550 -10.06 11.57 -31.89
CA ALA A 550 -9.22 12.63 -31.32
C ALA A 550 -9.71 13.02 -29.92
N PHE A 551 -11.04 13.05 -29.71
CA PHE A 551 -11.62 13.30 -28.39
C PHE A 551 -11.23 12.22 -27.37
N ARG A 552 -11.19 10.94 -27.78
CA ARG A 552 -10.72 9.84 -26.91
C ARG A 552 -9.25 9.99 -26.51
N TYR A 553 -8.37 10.26 -27.48
CA TYR A 553 -6.95 10.46 -27.19
C TYR A 553 -6.73 11.69 -26.30
N MET A 554 -7.50 12.75 -26.51
CA MET A 554 -7.49 13.93 -25.64
C MET A 554 -7.92 13.58 -24.22
N MET A 555 -9.00 12.79 -24.04
CA MET A 555 -9.41 12.33 -22.71
C MET A 555 -8.31 11.52 -22.00
N HIS A 556 -7.71 10.55 -22.69
CA HIS A 556 -6.59 9.77 -22.15
C HIS A 556 -5.39 10.66 -21.79
N PHE A 557 -4.99 11.56 -22.70
CA PHE A 557 -3.89 12.48 -22.49
C PHE A 557 -4.13 13.40 -21.29
N CYS A 558 -5.32 14.01 -21.20
CA CYS A 558 -5.72 14.83 -20.06
C CYS A 558 -5.72 14.01 -18.77
N GLY A 559 -6.28 12.80 -18.80
CA GLY A 559 -6.35 11.95 -17.61
C GLY A 559 -4.98 11.52 -17.10
N VAL A 560 -4.09 11.09 -17.99
CA VAL A 560 -2.70 10.75 -17.63
C VAL A 560 -1.96 12.00 -17.13
N SER A 561 -2.14 13.15 -17.79
CA SER A 561 -1.51 14.40 -17.38
C SER A 561 -1.95 14.84 -15.98
N MET A 562 -3.23 14.66 -15.62
CA MET A 562 -3.73 14.95 -14.26
C MET A 562 -3.09 14.03 -13.21
N ILE A 563 -2.99 12.72 -13.49
CA ILE A 563 -2.35 11.75 -12.59
C ILE A 563 -0.86 12.08 -12.41
N LEU A 564 -0.15 12.33 -13.52
CA LEU A 564 1.28 12.68 -13.47
C LEU A 564 1.50 14.02 -12.78
N LEU A 565 0.62 15.02 -12.98
CA LEU A 565 0.69 16.30 -12.29
C LEU A 565 0.62 16.11 -10.77
N VAL A 566 -0.29 15.27 -10.28
CA VAL A 566 -0.39 14.97 -8.85
C VAL A 566 0.87 14.30 -8.30
N ILE A 567 1.44 13.35 -9.05
CA ILE A 567 2.66 12.63 -8.65
C ILE A 567 3.87 13.56 -8.61
N PHE A 568 4.07 14.36 -9.66
CA PHE A 568 5.26 15.21 -9.81
C PHE A 568 5.14 16.58 -9.12
N ALA A 569 3.94 17.04 -8.75
CA ALA A 569 3.76 18.27 -7.98
C ALA A 569 4.40 18.19 -6.58
N LEU A 570 4.68 16.98 -6.07
CA LEU A 570 5.41 16.78 -4.82
C LEU A 570 6.88 17.20 -4.91
N HIS A 571 7.51 17.01 -6.06
CA HIS A 571 8.95 17.22 -6.23
C HIS A 571 9.43 18.66 -5.96
N PRO A 572 8.79 19.73 -6.52
CA PRO A 572 9.22 21.09 -6.24
C PRO A 572 8.92 21.52 -4.79
N ILE A 573 7.87 21.00 -4.16
CA ILE A 573 7.50 21.32 -2.78
C ILE A 573 8.55 20.77 -1.81
N ASP A 574 9.08 19.59 -2.08
CA ASP A 574 10.14 19.00 -1.26
C ASP A 574 11.48 19.76 -1.36
N HIS A 575 11.73 20.47 -2.47
CA HIS A 575 13.00 21.20 -2.69
C HIS A 575 13.02 22.60 -2.07
N ASP A 576 11.87 23.27 -1.95
CA ASP A 576 11.79 24.67 -1.49
C ASP A 576 11.41 24.75 0.00
N ARG A 577 12.37 24.37 0.87
CA ARG A 577 12.18 24.23 2.32
C ARG A 577 11.84 25.52 3.06
N ASP A 578 12.31 26.66 2.55
CA ASP A 578 12.19 27.95 3.25
C ASP A 578 10.90 28.69 2.88
N HIS A 579 10.17 28.23 1.86
CA HIS A 579 8.92 28.83 1.41
C HIS A 579 7.76 27.88 1.71
N ASP A 580 7.65 27.56 2.99
CA ASP A 580 6.60 26.73 3.57
C ASP A 580 5.27 27.52 3.55
N ILE A 581 4.62 27.54 2.40
CA ILE A 581 3.30 28.11 2.26
C ILE A 581 2.31 26.99 2.59
N ASP A 582 1.87 26.91 3.85
CA ASP A 582 0.87 25.94 4.34
C ASP A 582 -0.36 25.87 3.40
N ALA A 583 -0.72 27.02 2.81
CA ALA A 583 -1.80 27.10 1.83
C ALA A 583 -1.52 26.32 0.53
N VAL A 584 -0.28 26.25 0.04
CA VAL A 584 0.09 25.46 -1.14
C VAL A 584 -0.06 23.97 -0.85
N SER A 585 0.41 23.50 0.30
CA SER A 585 0.20 22.11 0.75
C SER A 585 -1.29 21.78 0.86
N ALA A 586 -2.09 22.64 1.49
CA ALA A 586 -3.53 22.43 1.59
C ALA A 586 -4.24 22.43 0.23
N VAL A 587 -3.86 23.34 -0.68
CA VAL A 587 -4.38 23.39 -2.05
C VAL A 587 -4.00 22.12 -2.81
N LEU A 588 -2.75 21.67 -2.74
CA LEU A 588 -2.31 20.50 -3.48
C LEU A 588 -2.95 19.21 -2.94
N LEU A 589 -3.05 19.02 -1.62
CA LEU A 589 -3.77 17.89 -1.01
C LEU A 589 -5.26 17.87 -1.40
N THR A 590 -5.90 19.04 -1.48
CA THR A 590 -7.30 19.13 -1.91
C THR A 590 -7.44 18.92 -3.41
N ALA A 591 -6.52 19.47 -4.21
CA ALA A 591 -6.51 19.33 -5.66
C ALA A 591 -6.22 17.89 -6.09
N SER A 592 -5.33 17.17 -5.39
CA SER A 592 -5.03 15.77 -5.69
C SER A 592 -6.25 14.88 -5.57
N GLN A 593 -7.11 15.14 -4.57
CA GLN A 593 -8.39 14.43 -4.43
C GLN A 593 -9.32 14.64 -5.61
N ILE A 594 -9.19 15.73 -6.37
CA ILE A 594 -9.97 15.99 -7.57
C ILE A 594 -9.28 15.38 -8.79
N LEU A 595 -8.02 15.75 -9.00
CA LEU A 595 -7.24 15.42 -10.19
C LEU A 595 -7.01 13.92 -10.35
N MET A 596 -6.75 13.20 -9.24
CA MET A 596 -6.52 11.76 -9.28
C MET A 596 -7.75 10.97 -9.77
N PRO A 597 -8.92 11.01 -9.08
CA PRO A 597 -10.10 10.26 -9.53
C PRO A 597 -10.69 10.79 -10.83
N LEU A 598 -10.58 12.09 -11.13
CA LEU A 598 -10.98 12.62 -12.43
C LEU A 598 -10.09 12.09 -13.56
N GLY A 599 -8.77 12.07 -13.35
CA GLY A 599 -7.82 11.51 -14.30
C GLY A 599 -8.04 10.01 -14.55
N LEU A 600 -8.41 9.26 -13.50
CA LEU A 600 -8.82 7.87 -13.62
C LEU A 600 -10.13 7.71 -14.42
N ALA A 601 -11.14 8.52 -14.12
CA ALA A 601 -12.42 8.49 -14.85
C ALA A 601 -12.24 8.80 -16.35
N LEU A 602 -11.43 9.81 -16.69
CA LEU A 602 -11.12 10.19 -18.07
C LEU A 602 -10.40 9.08 -18.85
N ASN A 603 -9.57 8.28 -18.18
CA ASN A 603 -8.94 7.11 -18.79
C ASN A 603 -9.88 5.92 -18.88
N PHE A 604 -10.69 5.69 -17.84
CA PHE A 604 -11.52 4.51 -17.73
C PHE A 604 -12.71 4.52 -18.68
N ILE A 605 -13.43 5.65 -18.78
CA ILE A 605 -14.67 5.74 -19.57
C ILE A 605 -14.47 5.33 -21.04
N PRO A 606 -13.48 5.85 -21.80
CA PRO A 606 -13.25 5.42 -23.18
C PRO A 606 -12.88 3.94 -23.33
N MET A 607 -12.20 3.35 -22.34
CA MET A 607 -11.85 1.93 -22.35
C MET A 607 -13.09 1.05 -22.22
N VAL A 608 -14.03 1.43 -21.35
CA VAL A 608 -15.25 0.63 -21.11
C VAL A 608 -16.23 0.69 -22.28
N LEU A 609 -16.27 1.80 -23.02
CA LEU A 609 -17.07 1.93 -24.25
C LEU A 609 -16.50 1.14 -25.44
N ASN A 610 -15.49 0.29 -25.20
CA ASN A 610 -14.85 -0.56 -26.21
C ASN A 610 -14.22 0.21 -27.38
N ARG A 611 -13.82 1.48 -27.17
CA ARG A 611 -13.26 2.33 -28.24
C ARG A 611 -11.74 2.46 -28.20
N SER A 612 -11.10 1.90 -27.18
CA SER A 612 -9.65 1.87 -26.97
C SER A 612 -9.18 0.42 -26.80
N GLU A 613 -9.28 -0.40 -27.86
CA GLU A 613 -9.04 -1.85 -27.82
C GLU A 613 -7.66 -2.23 -27.25
N ILE A 614 -6.59 -1.52 -27.64
CA ILE A 614 -5.23 -1.82 -27.15
C ILE A 614 -5.16 -1.63 -25.62
N LEU A 615 -5.61 -0.47 -25.13
CA LEU A 615 -5.60 -0.17 -23.70
C LEU A 615 -6.54 -1.10 -22.94
N LYS A 616 -7.73 -1.38 -23.47
CA LYS A 616 -8.68 -2.34 -22.89
C LYS A 616 -8.09 -3.75 -22.84
N SER A 617 -7.39 -4.20 -23.88
CA SER A 617 -6.76 -5.53 -23.94
C SER A 617 -5.64 -5.66 -22.90
N ILE A 618 -4.81 -4.63 -22.76
CA ILE A 618 -3.73 -4.60 -21.74
C ILE A 618 -4.34 -4.57 -20.34
N MET A 619 -5.24 -3.61 -20.07
CA MET A 619 -5.83 -3.39 -18.74
C MET A 619 -6.83 -4.48 -18.35
N GLY A 620 -7.49 -5.12 -19.32
CA GLY A 620 -8.42 -6.23 -19.14
C GLY A 620 -7.75 -7.61 -19.21
N SER A 621 -6.43 -7.65 -19.40
CA SER A 621 -5.69 -8.90 -19.60
C SER A 621 -5.96 -9.93 -18.51
N ARG A 622 -6.14 -11.19 -18.94
CA ARG A 622 -6.37 -12.34 -18.05
C ARG A 622 -5.20 -12.56 -17.08
N LEU A 623 -3.98 -12.14 -17.45
CA LEU A 623 -2.79 -12.23 -16.60
C LEU A 623 -2.89 -11.33 -15.35
N LEU A 624 -3.64 -10.23 -15.43
CA LEU A 624 -3.80 -9.28 -14.32
C LEU A 624 -4.88 -9.74 -13.34
N LYS A 625 -5.74 -10.67 -13.73
CA LYS A 625 -6.89 -11.11 -12.93
C LYS A 625 -6.49 -11.65 -11.55
N PRO A 626 -5.55 -12.61 -11.42
CA PRO A 626 -5.16 -13.13 -10.11
C PRO A 626 -4.68 -12.01 -9.18
N HIS A 627 -3.78 -11.16 -9.64
CA HIS A 627 -3.24 -10.04 -8.86
C HIS A 627 -4.34 -9.03 -8.46
N SER A 628 -5.25 -8.70 -9.37
CA SER A 628 -6.36 -7.78 -9.08
C SER A 628 -7.30 -8.29 -7.99
N SER A 629 -7.46 -9.61 -7.87
CA SER A 629 -8.24 -10.26 -6.80
C SER A 629 -7.48 -10.29 -5.47
N LEU A 630 -6.15 -10.34 -5.53
CA LEU A 630 -5.28 -10.36 -4.36
C LEU A 630 -5.02 -8.97 -3.75
N LEU A 631 -5.31 -7.88 -4.47
CA LEU A 631 -5.05 -6.49 -4.04
C LEU A 631 -5.43 -6.22 -2.57
N PHE A 632 -6.62 -6.62 -2.15
CA PHE A 632 -7.08 -6.36 -0.78
C PHE A 632 -6.29 -7.12 0.29
N ILE A 633 -5.71 -8.27 -0.04
CA ILE A 633 -4.78 -9.00 0.85
C ILE A 633 -3.39 -8.38 0.79
N MET A 634 -2.96 -7.92 -0.38
CA MET A 634 -1.66 -7.30 -0.57
C MET A 634 -1.52 -6.02 0.26
N ILE A 635 -2.58 -5.23 0.43
CA ILE A 635 -2.53 -3.99 1.25
C ILE A 635 -2.04 -4.27 2.68
N PRO A 636 -2.73 -5.08 3.52
CA PRO A 636 -2.26 -5.36 4.88
C PRO A 636 -0.98 -6.18 4.91
N ALA A 637 -0.77 -7.12 3.97
CA ALA A 637 0.43 -7.94 3.93
C ALA A 637 1.69 -7.15 3.54
N SER A 638 1.56 -6.11 2.71
CA SER A 638 2.69 -5.31 2.23
C SER A 638 3.39 -4.58 3.36
N GLY A 639 2.63 -3.95 4.26
CA GLY A 639 3.18 -3.30 5.44
C GLY A 639 3.89 -4.30 6.34
N THR A 640 3.26 -5.42 6.68
CA THR A 640 3.92 -6.46 7.51
C THR A 640 5.20 -6.96 6.86
N LEU A 641 5.15 -7.35 5.59
CA LEU A 641 6.33 -7.88 4.89
C LEU A 641 7.44 -6.84 4.79
N THR A 642 7.11 -5.57 4.54
CA THR A 642 8.09 -4.49 4.46
C THR A 642 8.75 -4.27 5.82
N PHE A 643 7.96 -4.16 6.88
CA PHE A 643 8.48 -4.04 8.24
C PHE A 643 9.35 -5.24 8.60
N SER A 644 8.90 -6.47 8.29
CA SER A 644 9.70 -7.66 8.50
C SER A 644 11.03 -7.60 7.75
N ILE A 645 11.05 -7.23 6.47
CA ILE A 645 12.30 -7.15 5.70
C ILE A 645 13.27 -6.12 6.31
N PHE A 646 12.81 -4.88 6.56
CA PHE A 646 13.70 -3.82 7.04
C PHE A 646 14.16 -4.05 8.48
N TYR A 647 13.25 -4.41 9.38
CA TYR A 647 13.60 -4.56 10.78
C TYR A 647 14.30 -5.89 11.08
N THR A 648 14.33 -6.86 10.14
CA THR A 648 15.15 -8.07 10.29
C THR A 648 16.58 -7.92 9.83
N GLN A 649 16.91 -6.85 9.12
CA GLN A 649 18.28 -6.59 8.72
C GLN A 649 19.16 -6.44 9.95
N GLN A 650 20.22 -7.23 10.01
CA GLN A 650 21.20 -7.22 11.08
C GLN A 650 22.40 -6.35 10.74
N ASP A 651 22.67 -6.15 9.44
CA ASP A 651 23.75 -5.34 8.92
C ASP A 651 23.18 -4.06 8.29
N GLY A 652 23.95 -2.98 8.37
CA GLY A 652 23.66 -1.77 7.61
C GLY A 652 23.81 -2.03 6.11
N GLU A 653 22.74 -1.82 5.34
CA GLU A 653 22.80 -1.90 3.89
C GLU A 653 23.10 -0.54 3.27
N TYR A 654 24.05 -0.50 2.34
CA TYR A 654 24.28 0.69 1.52
C TYR A 654 23.12 0.88 0.55
N PHE A 655 22.44 2.01 0.65
CA PHE A 655 21.37 2.35 -0.28
C PHE A 655 21.98 2.61 -1.68
N SER A 656 21.68 1.72 -2.63
CA SER A 656 21.94 1.98 -4.05
C SER A 656 20.68 1.76 -4.85
N PHE A 657 20.48 2.56 -5.90
CA PHE A 657 19.30 2.46 -6.76
C PHE A 657 19.11 1.06 -7.37
N ARG A 658 20.21 0.36 -7.70
CA ARG A 658 20.17 -1.01 -8.23
C ARG A 658 19.67 -2.00 -7.18
N ILE A 659 20.20 -1.91 -5.97
CA ILE A 659 19.78 -2.72 -4.83
C ILE A 659 18.30 -2.44 -4.54
N TYR A 660 17.91 -1.17 -4.49
CA TYR A 660 16.52 -0.76 -4.29
C TYR A 660 15.54 -1.41 -5.28
N ILE A 661 15.83 -1.39 -6.59
CA ILE A 661 14.99 -2.06 -7.60
C ILE A 661 14.89 -3.57 -7.33
N ILE A 662 16.01 -4.21 -6.99
CA ILE A 662 16.04 -5.65 -6.69
C ILE A 662 15.14 -5.95 -5.47
N HIS A 663 15.24 -5.16 -4.40
CA HIS A 663 14.40 -5.35 -3.22
C HIS A 663 12.93 -5.08 -3.51
N VAL A 664 12.58 -4.04 -4.27
CA VAL A 664 11.19 -3.77 -4.66
C VAL A 664 10.61 -4.94 -5.46
N CYS A 665 11.37 -5.47 -6.43
CA CYS A 665 10.96 -6.63 -7.22
C CYS A 665 10.82 -7.89 -6.35
N ALA A 666 11.77 -8.15 -5.46
CA ALA A 666 11.73 -9.28 -4.52
C ALA A 666 10.54 -9.14 -3.54
N HIS A 667 10.33 -7.94 -3.02
CA HIS A 667 9.21 -7.60 -2.15
C HIS A 667 7.87 -7.83 -2.87
N TRP A 668 7.73 -7.35 -4.10
CA TRP A 668 6.53 -7.59 -4.91
C TRP A 668 6.27 -9.09 -5.14
N LEU A 669 7.30 -9.86 -5.47
CA LEU A 669 7.20 -11.30 -5.70
C LEU A 669 6.77 -12.03 -4.43
N LEU A 670 7.44 -11.76 -3.30
CA LEU A 670 7.12 -12.34 -1.99
C LEU A 670 5.71 -11.96 -1.55
N LEU A 671 5.32 -10.70 -1.73
CA LEU A 671 3.98 -10.21 -1.41
C LEU A 671 2.91 -10.91 -2.25
N SER A 672 3.15 -11.07 -3.55
CA SER A 672 2.21 -11.74 -4.46
C SER A 672 2.07 -13.22 -4.10
N LEU A 673 3.17 -13.90 -3.82
CA LEU A 673 3.18 -15.31 -3.39
C LEU A 673 2.49 -15.50 -2.04
N GLY A 674 2.84 -14.68 -1.04
CA GLY A 674 2.23 -14.72 0.29
C GLY A 674 0.74 -14.43 0.24
N SER A 675 0.33 -13.41 -0.53
CA SER A 675 -1.09 -13.08 -0.72
C SER A 675 -1.86 -14.18 -1.43
N PHE A 676 -1.23 -14.85 -2.42
CA PHE A 676 -1.82 -16.01 -3.09
C PHE A 676 -2.03 -17.19 -2.12
N ILE A 677 -1.04 -17.49 -1.28
CA ILE A 677 -1.16 -18.54 -0.26
C ILE A 677 -2.27 -18.21 0.74
N LEU A 678 -2.31 -16.97 1.24
CA LEU A 678 -3.35 -16.49 2.15
C LEU A 678 -4.75 -16.53 1.50
N TRP A 679 -4.85 -16.20 0.21
CA TRP A 679 -6.10 -16.30 -0.53
C TRP A 679 -6.59 -17.75 -0.59
N CYS A 680 -5.72 -18.68 -1.01
CA CYS A 680 -6.08 -20.08 -1.19
C CYS A 680 -6.38 -20.80 0.13
N LEU A 681 -5.59 -20.55 1.17
CA LEU A 681 -5.71 -21.26 2.44
C LEU A 681 -6.76 -20.67 3.37
N VAL A 682 -6.99 -19.36 3.32
CA VAL A 682 -7.81 -18.68 4.33
C VAL A 682 -8.96 -17.88 3.73
N ILE A 683 -8.66 -16.88 2.91
CA ILE A 683 -9.68 -15.89 2.50
C ILE A 683 -10.74 -16.51 1.59
N SER A 684 -10.34 -17.25 0.54
CA SER A 684 -11.29 -17.87 -0.39
C SER A 684 -12.18 -18.92 0.30
N PRO A 685 -11.65 -19.85 1.12
CA PRO A 685 -12.47 -20.76 1.91
C PRO A 685 -13.51 -20.05 2.80
N LEU A 686 -13.08 -19.02 3.55
CA LEU A 686 -13.98 -18.25 4.41
C LEU A 686 -15.04 -17.50 3.59
N TYR A 687 -14.68 -16.98 2.42
CA TYR A 687 -15.62 -16.33 1.51
C TYR A 687 -16.65 -17.31 0.98
N ASN A 688 -16.25 -18.51 0.56
CA ASN A 688 -17.15 -19.53 0.03
C ASN A 688 -18.08 -20.09 1.11
N MET A 689 -17.57 -20.28 2.32
CA MET A 689 -18.37 -20.65 3.49
C MET A 689 -19.43 -19.58 3.78
N PHE A 690 -19.02 -18.32 3.75
CA PHE A 690 -19.90 -17.19 4.03
C PHE A 690 -20.94 -16.97 2.93
N ASP A 691 -20.55 -17.07 1.66
CA ASP A 691 -21.46 -17.06 0.51
C ASP A 691 -22.53 -18.18 0.69
N SER A 692 -22.10 -19.40 1.03
CA SER A 692 -23.02 -20.53 1.29
C SER A 692 -23.98 -20.27 2.47
N PHE A 693 -23.50 -19.62 3.52
CA PHE A 693 -24.32 -19.25 4.69
C PHE A 693 -25.38 -18.21 4.32
N ILE A 694 -25.01 -17.18 3.54
CA ILE A 694 -25.94 -16.16 3.06
C ILE A 694 -26.99 -16.79 2.15
N ASP A 695 -26.60 -17.69 1.24
CA ASP A 695 -27.54 -18.38 0.35
C ASP A 695 -28.52 -19.27 1.13
N TYR A 696 -28.02 -20.02 2.13
CA TYR A 696 -28.87 -20.80 3.01
C TYR A 696 -29.89 -19.94 3.76
N PHE A 697 -29.45 -18.77 4.26
CA PHE A 697 -30.34 -17.83 4.93
C PHE A 697 -31.36 -17.24 3.96
N LYS A 698 -30.94 -16.84 2.75
CA LYS A 698 -31.85 -16.36 1.69
C LYS A 698 -32.94 -17.41 1.40
N ASN A 699 -32.56 -18.69 1.28
CA ASN A 699 -33.52 -19.76 1.01
C ASN A 699 -34.43 -20.07 2.20
N SER A 700 -33.89 -20.12 3.42
CA SER A 700 -34.64 -20.46 4.64
C SER A 700 -35.74 -19.43 4.98
N PHE A 701 -35.53 -18.17 4.60
CA PHE A 701 -36.50 -17.10 4.78
C PHE A 701 -37.39 -16.85 3.55
N GLY A 702 -37.32 -17.69 2.51
CA GLY A 702 -38.06 -17.48 1.26
C GLY A 702 -37.64 -16.23 0.48
N LEU A 703 -36.47 -15.67 0.79
CA LEU A 703 -35.93 -14.48 0.13
C LEU A 703 -35.26 -14.83 -1.19
N GLY A 704 -34.72 -16.06 -1.30
CA GLY A 704 -34.28 -16.64 -2.56
C GLY A 704 -35.51 -16.81 -3.44
N GLY A 705 -35.72 -15.89 -4.40
CA GLY A 705 -36.66 -16.14 -5.49
C GLY A 705 -36.31 -17.49 -6.10
N GLY A 706 -37.31 -18.33 -6.38
CA GLY A 706 -37.17 -19.73 -6.84
C GLY A 706 -36.40 -19.85 -8.16
N ASN A 707 -35.10 -19.56 -8.12
CA ASN A 707 -34.14 -19.53 -9.22
C ASN A 707 -33.49 -20.90 -9.41
N GLU A 708 -33.98 -21.96 -8.76
CA GLU A 708 -33.45 -23.32 -8.95
C GLU A 708 -33.49 -23.76 -10.42
N ASP A 709 -34.31 -23.12 -11.28
CA ASP A 709 -34.37 -23.44 -12.71
C ASP A 709 -33.56 -22.49 -13.63
N ILE A 710 -33.05 -21.35 -13.15
CA ILE A 710 -32.46 -20.30 -14.03
C ILE A 710 -30.93 -20.32 -14.03
N ASP A 711 -30.27 -20.65 -12.91
CA ASP A 711 -28.81 -20.58 -12.79
C ASP A 711 -28.07 -21.64 -13.63
N ASP A 712 -28.74 -22.71 -14.07
CA ASP A 712 -28.18 -23.81 -14.87
C ASP A 712 -28.35 -23.66 -16.39
N GLN A 713 -28.99 -22.59 -16.87
CA GLN A 713 -29.23 -22.38 -18.32
C GLN A 713 -28.91 -20.98 -18.88
N PRO A 714 -27.80 -20.31 -18.50
CA PRO A 714 -27.42 -19.03 -19.12
C PRO A 714 -27.19 -19.15 -20.64
N ASP A 715 -26.66 -20.29 -21.10
CA ASP A 715 -26.40 -20.52 -22.54
C ASP A 715 -27.69 -20.72 -23.36
N LYS A 716 -28.79 -21.15 -22.74
CA LYS A 716 -30.08 -21.29 -23.43
C LYS A 716 -30.81 -19.95 -23.57
N LEU A 717 -30.68 -19.07 -22.58
CA LEU A 717 -31.19 -17.70 -22.69
C LEU A 717 -30.42 -16.88 -23.73
N TYR A 718 -29.09 -17.06 -23.83
CA TYR A 718 -28.29 -16.44 -24.88
C TYR A 718 -28.66 -16.96 -26.27
N LYS A 719 -28.78 -18.29 -26.44
CA LYS A 719 -29.22 -18.91 -27.70
C LYS A 719 -30.65 -18.52 -28.10
N LEU A 720 -31.57 -18.40 -27.14
CA LEU A 720 -32.93 -17.93 -27.42
C LEU A 720 -32.97 -16.43 -27.79
N SER A 721 -32.00 -15.63 -27.35
CA SER A 721 -31.88 -14.23 -27.78
C SER A 721 -31.26 -14.11 -29.17
N GLU A 722 -30.27 -14.95 -29.51
CA GLU A 722 -29.69 -15.01 -30.86
C GLU A 722 -30.69 -15.57 -31.89
N GLU A 723 -31.41 -16.67 -31.57
CA GLU A 723 -32.43 -17.24 -32.46
C GLU A 723 -33.62 -16.30 -32.71
N ASN A 724 -33.96 -15.42 -31.75
CA ASN A 724 -35.00 -14.41 -31.97
C ASN A 724 -34.48 -13.14 -32.67
N SER A 725 -33.17 -12.97 -32.83
CA SER A 725 -32.57 -11.85 -33.56
C SER A 725 -32.29 -12.15 -35.04
N ASP A 726 -32.30 -13.43 -35.44
CA ASP A 726 -31.99 -13.88 -36.81
C ASP A 726 -33.22 -14.08 -37.72
N ASP A 727 -34.46 -13.91 -37.22
CA ASP A 727 -35.67 -14.10 -38.04
C ASP A 727 -36.08 -12.86 -38.86
N GLY A 728 -35.11 -11.98 -39.16
CA GLY A 728 -35.31 -10.72 -39.86
C GLY A 728 -34.33 -10.51 -41.01
N SER A 729 -34.69 -11.02 -42.19
CA SER A 729 -34.15 -10.66 -43.52
C SER A 729 -32.94 -11.43 -44.09
N HIS A 730 -33.04 -12.75 -44.21
CA HIS A 730 -32.40 -13.43 -45.34
C HIS A 730 -33.27 -13.23 -46.60
N ARG A 731 -32.99 -12.16 -47.35
CA ARG A 731 -33.31 -12.11 -48.79
C ARG A 731 -32.27 -12.97 -49.50
N ASP A 732 -32.74 -14.04 -50.12
CA ASP A 732 -31.99 -14.84 -51.09
C ASP A 732 -31.41 -13.92 -52.18
N TYR A 733 -30.08 -13.89 -52.28
CA TYR A 733 -29.39 -13.47 -53.49
C TYR A 733 -28.84 -14.73 -54.14
N ASP A 734 -29.46 -15.10 -55.27
CA ASP A 734 -28.96 -16.11 -56.19
C ASP A 734 -27.58 -15.70 -56.72
N GLU A 735 -26.56 -16.48 -56.39
CA GLU A 735 -25.26 -16.47 -57.05
C GLU A 735 -25.35 -17.30 -58.33
N ASP A 736 -25.49 -16.66 -59.49
CA ASP A 736 -25.06 -17.21 -60.79
C ASP A 736 -25.07 -16.09 -61.83
N ASP A 737 -23.97 -15.32 -61.94
CA ASP A 737 -23.52 -14.73 -63.22
C ASP A 737 -22.09 -14.14 -63.12
N PRO A 738 -21.22 -14.31 -64.15
CA PRO A 738 -19.85 -13.83 -64.15
C PRO A 738 -19.75 -12.34 -64.55
N PRO A 739 -18.66 -11.63 -64.21
CA PRO A 739 -18.58 -10.18 -64.35
C PRO A 739 -18.33 -9.76 -65.80
N GLY A 740 -19.30 -9.08 -66.41
CA GLY A 740 -19.12 -8.26 -67.60
C GLY A 740 -18.57 -6.86 -67.25
N PRO A 741 -17.75 -6.22 -68.10
CA PRO A 741 -17.17 -4.90 -67.83
C PRO A 741 -17.99 -3.75 -68.45
N TYR A 742 -17.75 -2.54 -67.92
CA TYR A 742 -18.31 -1.23 -68.32
C TYR A 742 -19.73 -0.97 -67.78
N GLU A 743 -20.14 0.23 -67.33
CA GLU A 743 -19.83 1.55 -67.88
C GLU A 743 -20.24 2.68 -66.89
N ARG A 744 -19.57 3.83 -67.01
CA ARG A 744 -19.93 5.11 -66.38
C ARG A 744 -21.19 5.71 -67.03
N ASN A 745 -21.77 6.67 -66.31
CA ASN A 745 -22.81 7.67 -66.67
C ASN A 745 -24.18 7.27 -66.10
N SER A 746 -25.04 8.14 -65.58
CA SER A 746 -25.08 9.60 -65.33
C SER A 746 -26.51 9.89 -64.82
N PHE A 747 -26.75 11.11 -64.28
CA PHE A 747 -28.06 11.70 -63.92
C PHE A 747 -28.70 11.14 -62.63
N SER A 748 -28.70 11.85 -61.49
CA SER A 748 -29.29 13.16 -61.12
C SER A 748 -30.80 13.13 -60.89
N GLN A 749 -31.21 13.66 -59.73
CA GLN A 749 -32.52 14.29 -59.43
C GLN A 749 -33.73 13.34 -59.47
N ASN A 750 -34.63 13.27 -58.49
CA ASN A 750 -35.20 14.28 -57.62
C ASN A 750 -36.05 13.53 -56.53
N VAL A 751 -36.05 13.98 -55.27
CA VAL A 751 -37.17 14.69 -54.58
C VAL A 751 -38.22 13.76 -53.98
N ASP A 752 -38.34 13.88 -52.66
CA ASP A 752 -39.48 13.69 -51.74
C ASP A 752 -40.36 12.42 -51.86
N GLU A 753 -40.28 11.56 -50.85
CA GLU A 753 -41.20 11.55 -49.70
C GLU A 753 -40.53 10.91 -48.47
#